data_AF-A0A1Y1XZV4-F1
#
_entry.id   AF-A0A1Y1XZV4-F1
#
_cell.length_a   1.000
_cell.length_b   1.000
_cell.length_c   1.000
_cell.angle_alpha   90.00
_cell.angle_beta   90.00
_cell.angle_gamma   90.00
#
_symmetry.space_group_name_H-M   'P 1'
#
loop_
_entity.id
_entity.type
_entity.pdbx_description
1 polymer ?
#
loop_
_entity_poly.entity_id
_entity_poly.type
_entity_poly.pdbx_seq_one_letter_code
_entity_poly.pdbx_strand_id
1 'polypeptide(L)'
;MQFARFTPLVRNVAARAPLRASLRQMSQLPSLNKVILMGQASYPKIRDLPSGGRVVDFMLSTTHPSNNEEKTTVRYHKVKSYNSAVADMVNERLGDSQHTTVYVEGSLATRRYVDRNGETRYDTFVYGDKVVFLPLKDSESHEPAPQHGEEPTPEGWDNQSGPAYLVNLIEQVSARVTGTFKHHYLSPKFKLELVGGGTIATYLCTINYATVAERAQNHPFRPSFMMGFSCIAAAPSNPMFHIPLNGKKVSLFQVKLRPVSPGQIDTGLPTHAIILNIKKPISVGASRCPADKVSFDLRQFPSPPTHTMRRLHVSLIILFIVAGYFYFKSPSHVDEAVSPPESDLSQIPLGPTSTGYDLVVLINSETADFDNRQLLRRELFNLPNNLTPCRQLNGRIHYKFFITQGNVRSELLRRLRSEIMEYDDIVALPRMPTWEKELAMLQWVDSDQGPEEYRNAMLLDSHTYVRFDQILAELDYMAKESSEAERNQPILWGSLEAERNQTRAVILGESLVGDLLNIPDLLPPRGSEASILSHILDNRSDDLVSHISLINDNRFVEWPNNPYTVPKNSLAISMVYQPDDFARITDWFKPEQPQLCSMTRPENRIGVITSSFIYKDNCMLDASIPSTMNKRSYAKKHDYSFIARSSEFAQQVFRGRRIVWGKIDAIEKTLPEYDWLFWLDMDAVIMNEEIRVEDILEKFRQDLGDEEFSKKSLFVTKPKHDPMINAGVFLLKNSVWSFDFLREVQHRKENYNRIFYEQRAMWEVAQEPKWAEGAHIFGDSSVFNTFPEDYVPGNFVVHFAPAGCPAEQVLGALRTGL
;
A
#
# COMPACT_ATOMS: atom_id res chain seq x y z
N MET A 1 -10.49 67.14 0.24
CA MET A 1 -11.62 67.09 -0.72
C MET A 1 -11.01 66.90 -2.10
N GLN A 2 -11.33 65.94 -2.97
CA GLN A 2 -12.44 64.99 -3.13
C GLN A 2 -11.89 63.68 -3.74
N PHE A 3 -12.58 62.58 -3.45
CA PHE A 3 -12.37 61.25 -4.00
C PHE A 3 -12.56 61.20 -5.54
N ALA A 4 -11.69 60.47 -6.23
CA ALA A 4 -11.98 59.93 -7.55
C ALA A 4 -11.53 58.45 -7.61
N ARG A 5 -12.52 57.55 -7.63
CA ARG A 5 -12.38 56.10 -7.78
C ARG A 5 -11.94 55.78 -9.21
N PHE A 6 -10.84 55.04 -9.38
CA PHE A 6 -10.53 54.34 -10.61
C PHE A 6 -11.01 52.89 -10.50
N THR A 7 -12.05 52.58 -11.26
CA THR A 7 -12.51 51.23 -11.60
C THR A 7 -11.95 50.88 -12.97
N PRO A 8 -11.45 49.66 -13.21
CA PRO A 8 -11.48 49.08 -14.54
C PRO A 8 -12.41 47.85 -14.59
N LEU A 9 -13.36 47.96 -15.53
CA LEU A 9 -14.00 46.92 -16.33
C LEU A 9 -13.98 45.46 -15.84
N VAL A 10 -15.16 44.93 -15.47
CA VAL A 10 -15.73 43.69 -16.07
C VAL A 10 -17.27 43.72 -15.96
N ARG A 11 -17.96 43.95 -17.08
CA ARG A 11 -19.36 43.61 -17.43
C ARG A 11 -19.32 43.45 -18.96
N ASN A 12 -19.81 42.43 -19.65
CA ASN A 12 -20.70 41.30 -19.44
C ASN A 12 -20.05 40.11 -20.19
N VAL A 13 -20.40 38.83 -20.00
CA VAL A 13 -21.49 38.16 -20.71
C VAL A 13 -21.67 36.78 -20.08
N ALA A 14 -22.92 36.45 -19.77
CA ALA A 14 -23.37 35.12 -19.44
C ALA A 14 -23.05 34.14 -20.58
N ALA A 15 -22.12 33.21 -20.35
CA ALA A 15 -21.95 32.01 -21.16
C ALA A 15 -22.48 30.78 -20.39
N ARG A 16 -23.80 30.76 -20.17
CA ARG A 16 -24.55 29.52 -19.90
C ARG A 16 -24.82 28.83 -21.25
N ALA A 17 -23.81 28.16 -21.81
CA ALA A 17 -23.91 27.08 -22.83
C ALA A 17 -22.47 26.69 -23.21
N PRO A 18 -22.05 25.44 -22.91
CA PRO A 18 -22.44 24.33 -23.77
C PRO A 18 -22.80 23.05 -23.00
N LEU A 19 -23.57 23.13 -21.90
CA LEU A 19 -24.06 21.92 -21.22
C LEU A 19 -25.32 21.31 -21.86
N ARG A 20 -26.04 22.06 -22.73
CA ARG A 20 -27.24 21.55 -23.42
C ARG A 20 -26.97 20.83 -24.74
N ALA A 21 -25.79 21.00 -25.34
CA ALA A 21 -25.42 20.27 -26.56
C ALA A 21 -24.98 18.82 -26.24
N SER A 22 -24.31 18.60 -25.10
CA SER A 22 -23.89 17.26 -24.65
C SER A 22 -25.03 16.39 -24.13
N LEU A 23 -26.14 16.98 -23.68
CA LEU A 23 -27.31 16.23 -23.18
C LEU A 23 -28.17 15.59 -24.30
N ARG A 24 -28.06 16.06 -25.55
CA ARG A 24 -28.73 15.42 -26.70
C ARG A 24 -27.95 14.25 -27.30
N GLN A 25 -26.66 14.08 -26.97
CA GLN A 25 -25.85 12.93 -27.42
C GLN A 25 -25.80 11.78 -26.41
N MET A 26 -26.36 11.94 -25.20
CA MET A 26 -26.42 10.87 -24.19
C MET A 26 -27.65 9.96 -24.29
N SER A 27 -28.56 10.19 -25.24
CA SER A 27 -29.76 9.35 -25.46
C SER A 27 -29.55 8.16 -26.41
N GLN A 28 -28.31 7.79 -26.73
CA GLN A 28 -27.97 6.60 -27.53
C GLN A 28 -26.77 5.84 -26.95
N LEU A 29 -26.76 5.58 -25.64
CA LEU A 29 -25.85 4.58 -25.08
C LEU A 29 -26.50 3.18 -25.25
N PRO A 30 -25.80 2.21 -25.85
CA PRO A 30 -26.37 0.87 -26.06
C PRO A 30 -26.57 0.17 -24.71
N SER A 31 -27.81 -0.23 -24.43
CA SER A 31 -28.15 -1.05 -23.26
C SER A 31 -27.63 -2.49 -23.44
N LEU A 32 -26.94 -3.04 -22.45
CA LEU A 32 -26.54 -4.45 -22.45
C LEU A 32 -27.53 -5.28 -21.60
N ASN A 33 -28.22 -6.21 -22.25
CA ASN A 33 -29.06 -7.21 -21.59
C ASN A 33 -28.52 -8.59 -21.95
N LYS A 34 -27.77 -9.21 -21.02
CA LYS A 34 -27.13 -10.51 -21.23
C LYS A 34 -27.30 -11.43 -20.02
N VAL A 35 -27.71 -12.66 -20.27
CA VAL A 35 -27.92 -13.74 -19.30
C VAL A 35 -27.12 -14.96 -19.73
N ILE A 36 -26.43 -15.59 -18.79
CA ILE A 36 -25.71 -16.86 -18.99
C ILE A 36 -26.15 -17.81 -17.89
N LEU A 37 -26.71 -18.96 -18.26
CA LEU A 37 -27.17 -19.99 -17.34
C LEU A 37 -26.61 -21.35 -17.73
N MET A 38 -26.33 -22.20 -16.74
CA MET A 38 -25.98 -23.61 -16.95
C MET A 38 -26.78 -24.47 -15.98
N GLY A 39 -27.47 -25.48 -16.49
CA GLY A 39 -28.38 -26.28 -15.66
C GLY A 39 -29.00 -27.46 -16.40
N GLN A 40 -29.89 -28.20 -15.73
CA GLN A 40 -30.59 -29.33 -16.34
C GLN A 40 -31.86 -28.84 -17.03
N ALA A 41 -32.00 -29.11 -18.33
CA ALA A 41 -33.21 -28.78 -19.08
C ALA A 41 -34.26 -29.89 -19.01
N SER A 42 -35.53 -29.46 -18.96
CA SER A 42 -36.70 -30.31 -19.13
C SER A 42 -37.10 -30.45 -20.59
N TYR A 43 -38.11 -31.27 -20.87
CA TYR A 43 -38.69 -31.41 -22.21
C TYR A 43 -39.04 -30.07 -22.87
N PRO A 44 -38.70 -29.90 -24.16
CA PRO A 44 -39.04 -28.71 -24.91
C PRO A 44 -40.49 -28.74 -25.42
N LYS A 45 -41.13 -27.58 -25.43
CA LYS A 45 -42.41 -27.34 -26.11
C LYS A 45 -42.15 -26.56 -27.37
N ILE A 46 -42.43 -27.17 -28.51
CA ILE A 46 -42.20 -26.56 -29.81
C ILE A 46 -43.51 -26.07 -30.42
N ARG A 47 -43.44 -24.89 -31.04
CA ARG A 47 -44.54 -24.30 -31.78
C ARG A 47 -44.03 -23.75 -33.11
N ASP A 48 -44.65 -24.19 -34.19
CA ASP A 48 -44.43 -23.60 -35.51
C ASP A 48 -45.22 -22.28 -35.60
N LEU A 49 -44.55 -21.22 -36.08
CA LEU A 49 -45.16 -19.92 -36.28
C LEU A 49 -45.72 -19.79 -37.71
N PRO A 50 -46.82 -19.04 -37.90
CA PRO A 50 -47.39 -18.77 -39.23
C PRO A 50 -46.42 -18.09 -40.21
N SER A 51 -45.37 -17.44 -39.71
CA SER A 51 -44.32 -16.78 -40.50
C SER A 51 -43.21 -17.73 -40.98
N GLY A 52 -43.35 -19.05 -40.79
CA GLY A 52 -42.38 -20.06 -41.25
C GLY A 52 -41.17 -20.28 -40.32
N GLY A 53 -41.18 -19.72 -39.11
CA GLY A 53 -40.15 -19.94 -38.08
C GLY A 53 -40.64 -20.87 -36.97
N ARG A 54 -39.72 -21.45 -36.19
CA ARG A 54 -40.04 -22.40 -35.13
C ARG A 54 -39.56 -21.87 -33.78
N VAL A 55 -40.39 -22.02 -32.75
CA VAL A 55 -40.11 -21.52 -31.39
C VAL A 55 -40.04 -22.68 -30.43
N VAL A 56 -39.04 -22.65 -29.55
CA VAL A 56 -38.91 -23.61 -28.46
C VAL A 56 -39.01 -22.92 -27.11
N ASP A 57 -39.72 -23.55 -26.18
CA ASP A 57 -39.86 -23.14 -24.79
C ASP A 57 -39.52 -24.33 -23.88
N PHE A 58 -38.59 -24.18 -22.95
CA PHE A 58 -38.20 -25.22 -21.99
C PHE A 58 -37.82 -24.62 -20.63
N MET A 59 -37.87 -25.43 -19.58
CA MET A 59 -37.44 -25.03 -18.24
C MET A 59 -36.01 -25.49 -17.98
N LEU A 60 -35.21 -24.63 -17.37
CA LEU A 60 -33.85 -24.91 -16.94
C LEU A 60 -33.76 -24.86 -15.42
N SER A 61 -33.24 -25.91 -14.80
CA SER A 61 -33.01 -25.95 -13.35
C SER A 61 -31.55 -25.69 -13.01
N THR A 62 -31.30 -24.74 -12.11
CA THR A 62 -29.96 -24.40 -11.60
C THR A 62 -29.91 -24.66 -10.09
N THR A 63 -28.87 -25.33 -9.62
CA THR A 63 -28.66 -25.60 -8.19
C THR A 63 -27.74 -24.56 -7.56
N HIS A 64 -28.08 -24.11 -6.35
CA HIS A 64 -27.19 -23.30 -5.52
C HIS A 64 -26.73 -24.13 -4.32
N PRO A 65 -25.42 -24.42 -4.17
CA PRO A 65 -24.92 -25.12 -3.00
C PRO A 65 -24.95 -24.17 -1.79
N SER A 66 -25.66 -24.55 -0.72
CA SER A 66 -25.57 -23.88 0.57
C SER A 66 -24.42 -24.45 1.38
N ASN A 67 -23.67 -23.60 2.09
CA ASN A 67 -22.51 -24.02 2.90
C ASN A 67 -22.85 -24.88 4.14
N ASN A 68 -24.13 -25.09 4.45
CA ASN A 68 -24.59 -26.09 5.42
C ASN A 68 -25.08 -27.32 4.64
N GLU A 69 -24.50 -28.49 4.95
CA GLU A 69 -24.58 -29.75 4.16
C GLU A 69 -25.98 -30.40 4.03
N GLU A 70 -27.10 -29.70 4.27
CA GLU A 70 -28.43 -30.34 4.23
C GLU A 70 -29.47 -29.75 3.27
N LYS A 71 -29.27 -28.62 2.54
CA LYS A 71 -30.29 -28.17 1.57
C LYS A 71 -29.75 -27.47 0.31
N THR A 72 -29.55 -28.24 -0.76
CA THR A 72 -29.40 -27.68 -2.12
C THR A 72 -30.71 -27.04 -2.57
N THR A 73 -30.72 -25.74 -2.86
CA THR A 73 -31.91 -25.06 -3.39
C THR A 73 -31.90 -25.09 -4.91
N VAL A 74 -32.94 -25.65 -5.53
CA VAL A 74 -33.13 -25.68 -6.99
C VAL A 74 -33.97 -24.47 -7.42
N ARG A 75 -33.47 -23.70 -8.39
CA ARG A 75 -34.23 -22.62 -9.05
C ARG A 75 -34.55 -23.00 -10.48
N TYR A 76 -35.76 -22.68 -10.93
CA TYR A 76 -36.22 -22.95 -12.29
C TYR A 76 -36.32 -21.66 -13.10
N HIS A 77 -35.81 -21.68 -14.31
CA HIS A 77 -35.78 -20.55 -15.24
C HIS A 77 -36.50 -20.94 -16.53
N LYS A 78 -37.44 -20.11 -17.00
CA LYS A 78 -38.10 -20.29 -18.30
C LYS A 78 -37.16 -19.81 -19.40
N VAL A 79 -36.85 -20.65 -20.39
CA VAL A 79 -36.03 -20.29 -21.56
C VAL A 79 -36.87 -20.40 -22.82
N LYS A 80 -36.88 -19.34 -23.63
CA LYS A 80 -37.57 -19.28 -24.93
C LYS A 80 -36.58 -18.91 -26.02
N SER A 81 -36.61 -19.59 -27.15
CA SER A 81 -35.81 -19.20 -28.32
C SER A 81 -36.66 -19.14 -29.57
N TYR A 82 -36.52 -18.03 -30.32
CA TYR A 82 -37.11 -17.84 -31.65
C TYR A 82 -36.13 -18.21 -32.77
N ASN A 83 -34.92 -18.64 -32.42
CA ASN A 83 -33.94 -19.09 -33.40
C ASN A 83 -34.30 -20.52 -33.82
N SER A 84 -34.79 -20.70 -35.06
CA SER A 84 -35.21 -22.01 -35.57
C SER A 84 -34.11 -23.07 -35.47
N ALA A 85 -32.83 -22.71 -35.65
CA ALA A 85 -31.72 -23.65 -35.52
C ALA A 85 -31.54 -24.14 -34.07
N VAL A 86 -31.78 -23.26 -33.09
CA VAL A 86 -31.81 -23.65 -31.68
C VAL A 86 -33.04 -24.50 -31.40
N ALA A 87 -34.21 -24.15 -31.95
CA ALA A 87 -35.43 -24.91 -31.76
C ALA A 87 -35.32 -26.34 -32.32
N ASP A 88 -34.74 -26.53 -33.50
CA ASP A 88 -34.54 -27.85 -34.12
C ASP A 88 -33.51 -28.68 -33.35
N MET A 89 -32.36 -28.09 -33.00
CA MET A 89 -31.33 -28.76 -32.20
C MET A 89 -31.84 -29.16 -30.81
N VAL A 90 -32.64 -28.30 -30.18
CA VAL A 90 -33.25 -28.60 -28.87
C VAL A 90 -34.33 -29.68 -29.02
N ASN A 91 -35.11 -29.69 -30.10
CA ASN A 91 -36.07 -30.77 -30.38
C ASN A 91 -35.38 -32.12 -30.52
N GLU A 92 -34.33 -32.17 -31.34
CA GLU A 92 -33.61 -33.39 -31.69
C GLU A 92 -32.94 -33.99 -30.45
N ARG A 93 -32.36 -33.14 -29.58
CA ARG A 93 -31.55 -33.61 -28.45
C ARG A 93 -32.31 -33.78 -27.14
N LEU A 94 -33.39 -33.04 -26.90
CA LEU A 94 -34.23 -33.19 -25.70
C LEU A 94 -35.54 -33.92 -25.95
N GLY A 95 -35.91 -34.21 -27.21
CA GLY A 95 -37.17 -34.86 -27.57
C GLY A 95 -37.40 -36.19 -26.84
N ASP A 96 -36.32 -36.95 -26.61
CA ASP A 96 -36.37 -38.29 -26.02
C ASP A 96 -35.74 -38.40 -24.62
N SER A 97 -35.18 -37.31 -24.06
CA SER A 97 -34.37 -37.35 -22.82
C SER A 97 -34.76 -36.27 -21.81
N GLN A 98 -34.96 -36.65 -20.55
CA GLN A 98 -35.00 -35.74 -19.40
C GLN A 98 -33.62 -35.68 -18.74
N HIS A 99 -33.22 -34.50 -18.26
CA HIS A 99 -31.98 -34.25 -17.49
C HIS A 99 -30.69 -34.20 -18.32
N THR A 100 -30.70 -33.42 -19.41
CA THR A 100 -29.45 -33.05 -20.10
C THR A 100 -28.95 -31.70 -19.59
N THR A 101 -27.66 -31.63 -19.27
CA THR A 101 -27.01 -30.38 -18.88
C THR A 101 -26.83 -29.49 -20.09
N VAL A 102 -27.34 -28.27 -20.03
CA VAL A 102 -27.24 -27.28 -21.10
C VAL A 102 -26.71 -25.95 -20.58
N TYR A 103 -25.85 -25.34 -21.39
CA TYR A 103 -25.45 -23.95 -21.29
C TYR A 103 -26.36 -23.09 -22.17
N VAL A 104 -26.91 -22.01 -21.62
CA VAL A 104 -27.80 -21.06 -22.29
C VAL A 104 -27.19 -19.67 -22.17
N GLU A 105 -27.02 -18.99 -23.30
CA GLU A 105 -26.67 -17.58 -23.36
C GLU A 105 -27.78 -16.81 -24.08
N GLY A 106 -28.16 -15.66 -23.56
CA GLY A 106 -29.34 -14.94 -24.02
C GLY A 106 -29.54 -13.59 -23.36
N SER A 107 -30.77 -13.12 -23.33
CA SER A 107 -31.18 -11.86 -22.69
C SER A 107 -32.42 -12.05 -21.81
N LEU A 108 -32.56 -11.28 -20.73
CA LEU A 108 -33.73 -11.37 -19.84
C LEU A 108 -34.90 -10.59 -20.43
N ALA A 109 -36.09 -11.17 -20.44
CA ALA A 109 -37.30 -10.48 -20.86
C ALA A 109 -38.43 -10.72 -19.87
N THR A 110 -39.20 -9.67 -19.60
CA THR A 110 -40.39 -9.75 -18.75
C THR A 110 -41.61 -9.40 -19.59
N ARG A 111 -42.61 -10.27 -19.59
CA ARG A 111 -43.90 -10.01 -20.24
C ARG A 111 -44.95 -9.74 -19.17
N ARG A 112 -45.66 -8.63 -19.34
CA ARG A 112 -46.89 -8.36 -18.61
C ARG A 112 -48.06 -9.12 -19.26
N TYR A 113 -48.86 -9.82 -18.47
CA TYR A 113 -50.11 -10.41 -18.91
C TYR A 113 -51.18 -10.22 -17.83
N VAL A 114 -52.44 -10.21 -18.23
CA VAL A 114 -53.57 -10.17 -17.31
C VAL A 114 -54.04 -11.61 -17.14
N ASP A 115 -54.14 -12.06 -15.88
CA ASP A 115 -54.60 -13.41 -15.59
C ASP A 115 -56.12 -13.54 -15.73
N ARG A 116 -56.65 -14.75 -15.53
CA ARG A 116 -58.09 -15.02 -15.66
C ARG A 116 -58.95 -14.29 -14.63
N ASN A 117 -58.35 -13.75 -13.56
CA ASN A 117 -59.02 -13.03 -12.49
C ASN A 117 -58.98 -11.51 -12.70
N GLY A 118 -58.40 -11.03 -13.82
CA GLY A 118 -58.26 -9.62 -14.12
C GLY A 118 -57.04 -8.94 -13.50
N GLU A 119 -56.18 -9.70 -12.81
CA GLU A 119 -54.98 -9.14 -12.18
C GLU A 119 -53.81 -9.07 -13.15
N THR A 120 -53.05 -7.97 -13.09
CA THR A 120 -51.81 -7.84 -13.86
C THR A 120 -50.71 -8.68 -13.22
N ARG A 121 -50.16 -9.64 -13.97
CA ARG A 121 -48.97 -10.42 -13.59
C ARG A 121 -47.81 -10.19 -14.55
N TYR A 122 -46.61 -10.42 -14.05
CA TYR A 122 -45.36 -10.31 -14.80
C TYR A 122 -44.67 -11.67 -14.83
N ASP A 123 -44.37 -12.16 -16.02
CA ASP A 123 -43.61 -13.39 -16.24
C ASP A 123 -42.23 -13.03 -16.76
N THR A 124 -41.19 -13.43 -16.03
CA THR A 124 -39.79 -13.27 -16.44
C THR A 124 -39.27 -14.56 -17.08
N PHE A 125 -38.61 -14.44 -18.22
CA PHE A 125 -38.02 -15.55 -18.96
C PHE A 125 -36.74 -15.10 -19.68
N VAL A 126 -35.94 -16.04 -20.15
CA VAL A 126 -34.70 -15.78 -20.89
C VAL A 126 -34.94 -16.03 -22.37
N TYR A 127 -34.64 -15.05 -23.22
CA TYR A 127 -34.51 -15.26 -24.66
C TYR A 127 -33.15 -15.88 -24.96
N GLY A 128 -33.13 -17.19 -25.19
CA GLY A 128 -31.89 -17.93 -25.44
C GLY A 128 -31.43 -17.76 -26.89
N ASP A 129 -30.34 -17.01 -27.08
CA ASP A 129 -29.72 -16.79 -28.39
C ASP A 129 -28.82 -17.96 -28.78
N LYS A 130 -28.22 -18.61 -27.78
CA LYS A 130 -27.35 -19.78 -27.95
C LYS A 130 -27.61 -20.81 -26.87
N VAL A 131 -27.78 -22.07 -27.28
CA VAL A 131 -27.89 -23.23 -26.38
C VAL A 131 -26.82 -24.24 -26.76
N VAL A 132 -26.10 -24.78 -25.78
CA VAL A 132 -25.06 -25.79 -25.99
C VAL A 132 -25.28 -26.95 -25.03
N PHE A 133 -25.42 -28.15 -25.59
CA PHE A 133 -25.56 -29.39 -24.84
C PHE A 133 -24.20 -29.88 -24.36
N LEU A 134 -24.11 -30.23 -23.08
CA LEU A 134 -22.90 -30.75 -22.47
C LEU A 134 -23.00 -32.29 -22.34
N PRO A 135 -21.95 -33.06 -22.67
CA PRO A 135 -21.98 -34.52 -22.63
C PRO A 135 -22.20 -35.06 -21.21
N LEU A 136 -22.95 -36.16 -21.09
CA LEU A 136 -23.14 -36.90 -19.85
C LEU A 136 -21.83 -37.63 -19.47
N LYS A 137 -21.50 -37.67 -18.19
CA LYS A 137 -20.44 -38.53 -17.65
C LYS A 137 -20.97 -39.97 -17.70
N ASP A 138 -20.41 -40.83 -18.55
CA ASP A 138 -20.70 -42.26 -18.50
C ASP A 138 -20.28 -42.81 -17.14
N SER A 139 -21.22 -43.40 -16.42
CA SER A 139 -20.96 -44.16 -15.19
C SER A 139 -20.42 -45.54 -15.56
N GLU A 140 -19.13 -45.77 -15.37
CA GLU A 140 -18.52 -47.10 -15.51
C GLU A 140 -19.14 -48.10 -14.51
N SER A 141 -19.84 -49.09 -15.07
CA SER A 141 -20.24 -50.34 -14.42
C SER A 141 -19.03 -51.23 -14.12
N HIS A 142 -18.95 -51.75 -12.90
CA HIS A 142 -18.01 -52.81 -12.49
C HIS A 142 -18.24 -54.12 -13.26
N GLU A 143 -17.18 -54.76 -13.77
CA GLU A 143 -16.72 -56.13 -13.40
C GLU A 143 -15.48 -56.61 -14.22
N PRO A 144 -14.77 -57.70 -13.83
CA PRO A 144 -13.33 -57.70 -13.58
C PRO A 144 -12.41 -58.24 -14.71
N ALA A 145 -11.10 -58.00 -14.53
CA ALA A 145 -9.99 -58.48 -15.37
C ALA A 145 -9.88 -60.02 -15.45
N PRO A 146 -9.30 -60.58 -16.54
CA PRO A 146 -7.87 -60.92 -16.48
C PRO A 146 -7.06 -60.96 -17.82
N GLN A 147 -5.73 -60.86 -17.63
CA GLN A 147 -4.60 -61.55 -18.32
C GLN A 147 -3.98 -61.08 -19.66
N HIS A 148 -2.66 -60.84 -19.54
CA HIS A 148 -1.50 -61.03 -20.44
C HIS A 148 -1.61 -60.91 -21.98
N GLY A 149 -0.70 -60.10 -22.56
CA GLY A 149 -0.26 -60.24 -23.95
C GLY A 149 0.70 -59.12 -24.39
N GLU A 150 1.84 -59.52 -24.93
CA GLU A 150 3.05 -58.78 -25.36
C GLU A 150 2.87 -57.55 -26.28
N GLU A 151 3.82 -56.60 -26.18
CA GLU A 151 4.13 -55.61 -27.23
C GLU A 151 4.77 -56.29 -28.46
N PRO A 152 4.57 -55.73 -29.66
CA PRO A 152 5.73 -55.32 -30.43
C PRO A 152 5.66 -53.92 -31.08
N THR A 153 6.86 -53.40 -31.27
CA THR A 153 7.35 -52.12 -31.82
C THR A 153 7.17 -51.93 -33.37
N PRO A 154 7.52 -50.74 -33.94
CA PRO A 154 6.80 -50.09 -35.04
C PRO A 154 7.52 -50.06 -36.42
N GLU A 155 6.76 -49.76 -37.48
CA GLU A 155 7.29 -49.37 -38.81
C GLU A 155 6.47 -48.20 -39.43
N GLY A 156 7.11 -47.02 -39.58
CA GLY A 156 7.53 -46.52 -40.89
C GLY A 156 6.64 -45.68 -41.85
N TRP A 157 7.15 -44.48 -42.19
CA TRP A 157 7.13 -43.76 -43.50
C TRP A 157 5.75 -43.23 -44.02
N ASP A 158 5.56 -42.10 -44.71
CA ASP A 158 6.39 -41.00 -45.25
C ASP A 158 5.46 -39.80 -45.60
N ASN A 159 6.09 -38.67 -45.89
CA ASN A 159 5.60 -37.37 -46.36
C ASN A 159 4.66 -37.40 -47.59
N GLN A 160 3.90 -36.31 -47.79
CA GLN A 160 3.95 -35.53 -49.04
C GLN A 160 3.19 -34.18 -49.02
N SER A 161 3.79 -33.23 -49.76
CA SER A 161 3.21 -32.06 -50.48
C SER A 161 2.82 -30.76 -49.74
N GLY A 162 3.66 -29.72 -49.91
CA GLY A 162 3.21 -28.33 -50.24
C GLY A 162 2.91 -28.20 -51.75
N PRO A 163 2.79 -27.01 -52.40
CA PRO A 163 3.28 -25.67 -52.01
C PRO A 163 2.44 -24.41 -52.46
N ALA A 164 2.96 -23.21 -52.11
CA ALA A 164 3.01 -21.92 -52.85
C ALA A 164 1.77 -20.99 -53.04
N TYR A 165 1.89 -19.70 -52.67
CA TYR A 165 1.94 -18.54 -53.61
C TYR A 165 2.34 -17.18 -52.94
N LEU A 166 3.06 -16.38 -53.75
CA LEU A 166 3.64 -15.02 -53.66
C LEU A 166 2.64 -13.86 -53.40
N VAL A 167 2.93 -12.55 -53.14
CA VAL A 167 4.06 -11.64 -52.75
C VAL A 167 3.49 -10.18 -52.69
N ASN A 168 4.18 -9.27 -51.98
CA ASN A 168 4.21 -7.76 -52.03
C ASN A 168 3.11 -6.89 -51.36
N LEU A 169 3.51 -6.00 -50.43
CA LEU A 169 3.95 -4.59 -50.69
C LEU A 169 4.40 -3.90 -49.37
N ILE A 170 5.46 -3.08 -49.43
CA ILE A 170 6.06 -2.27 -48.33
C ILE A 170 5.52 -0.82 -48.41
N GLU A 171 5.55 -0.11 -47.27
CA GLU A 171 5.55 1.36 -47.04
C GLU A 171 4.23 2.04 -46.63
N GLN A 172 4.15 2.52 -45.37
CA GLN A 172 4.32 3.93 -44.99
C GLN A 172 4.05 4.18 -43.49
N VAL A 173 4.72 5.21 -42.96
CA VAL A 173 4.60 5.86 -41.63
C VAL A 173 5.47 5.29 -40.50
N SER A 174 6.66 5.88 -40.39
CA SER A 174 7.42 6.03 -39.15
C SER A 174 7.01 7.35 -38.46
N ALA A 175 6.56 7.30 -37.20
CA ALA A 175 6.71 8.38 -36.22
C ALA A 175 6.47 7.87 -34.77
N ARG A 176 7.41 8.26 -33.89
CA ARG A 176 7.59 7.98 -32.44
C ARG A 176 6.33 7.99 -31.53
N VAL A 177 6.28 7.04 -30.59
CA VAL A 177 6.00 7.29 -29.15
C VAL A 177 6.85 6.34 -28.28
N THR A 178 7.66 6.93 -27.41
CA THR A 178 8.36 6.28 -26.28
C THR A 178 7.42 6.22 -25.08
N GLY A 179 7.19 5.03 -24.52
CA GLY A 179 6.48 4.85 -23.25
C GLY A 179 6.66 3.43 -22.72
N THR A 180 7.29 3.30 -21.55
CA THR A 180 7.49 2.03 -20.83
C THR A 180 6.20 1.59 -20.15
N PHE A 181 5.62 0.47 -20.57
CA PHE A 181 4.53 -0.23 -19.86
C PHE A 181 5.09 -1.36 -18.99
N LYS A 182 4.84 -1.30 -17.67
CA LYS A 182 4.93 -2.44 -16.74
C LYS A 182 3.63 -3.25 -16.84
N HIS A 183 3.71 -4.51 -17.26
CA HIS A 183 2.58 -5.47 -17.17
C HIS A 183 2.81 -6.50 -16.06
N HIS A 184 1.81 -6.64 -15.19
CA HIS A 184 1.63 -7.76 -14.26
C HIS A 184 1.18 -9.01 -15.06
N TYR A 185 1.83 -10.16 -14.87
CA TYR A 185 1.36 -11.46 -15.37
C TYR A 185 1.01 -12.37 -14.18
N LEU A 186 -0.21 -12.94 -14.19
CA LEU A 186 -0.62 -14.04 -13.32
C LEU A 186 0.15 -15.31 -13.71
N SER A 187 0.90 -15.91 -12.79
CA SER A 187 1.67 -17.13 -13.02
C SER A 187 0.77 -18.39 -12.99
N PRO A 188 0.81 -19.29 -13.98
CA PRO A 188 0.01 -20.52 -13.97
C PRO A 188 0.52 -21.51 -12.90
N LYS A 189 -0.43 -22.13 -12.17
CA LYS A 189 -0.19 -23.22 -11.20
C LYS A 189 -0.40 -24.59 -11.86
N PHE A 190 0.44 -25.57 -11.56
CA PHE A 190 0.32 -26.95 -12.08
C PHE A 190 0.70 -27.99 -11.02
N LYS A 191 0.28 -29.24 -11.21
CA LYS A 191 0.55 -30.35 -10.28
C LYS A 191 1.65 -31.24 -10.86
N LEU A 192 2.67 -31.54 -10.06
CA LEU A 192 3.81 -32.37 -10.42
C LEU A 192 3.76 -33.65 -9.58
N GLU A 193 3.68 -34.80 -10.25
CA GLU A 193 3.69 -36.12 -9.61
C GLU A 193 5.00 -36.85 -9.93
N LEU A 194 5.72 -37.26 -8.90
CA LEU A 194 6.96 -38.03 -9.00
C LEU A 194 6.68 -39.46 -8.54
N VAL A 195 6.97 -40.43 -9.41
CA VAL A 195 6.73 -41.86 -9.16
C VAL A 195 8.07 -42.59 -9.16
N GLY A 196 8.36 -43.31 -8.07
CA GLY A 196 9.55 -44.15 -7.94
C GLY A 196 9.45 -45.10 -6.75
N GLY A 197 9.85 -46.37 -6.93
CA GLY A 197 9.90 -47.36 -5.84
C GLY A 197 8.54 -47.76 -5.24
N GLY A 198 7.44 -47.65 -6.00
CA GLY A 198 6.10 -47.99 -5.54
C GLY A 198 5.37 -46.88 -4.76
N THR A 199 5.90 -45.65 -4.72
CA THR A 199 5.29 -44.52 -4.03
C THR A 199 5.14 -43.31 -4.97
N ILE A 200 4.08 -42.51 -4.77
CA ILE A 200 3.79 -41.29 -5.54
C ILE A 200 3.86 -40.09 -4.60
N ALA A 201 4.69 -39.10 -4.93
CA ALA A 201 4.76 -37.81 -4.23
C ALA A 201 4.22 -36.69 -5.12
N THR A 202 3.40 -35.81 -4.56
CA THR A 202 2.70 -34.77 -5.34
C THR A 202 2.97 -33.36 -4.84
N TYR A 203 3.30 -32.47 -5.77
CA TYR A 203 3.67 -31.08 -5.51
C TYR A 203 2.79 -30.13 -6.33
N LEU A 204 2.45 -28.98 -5.74
CA LEU A 204 1.81 -27.88 -6.45
C LEU A 204 2.87 -26.83 -6.79
N CYS A 205 3.04 -26.54 -8.07
CA CYS A 205 4.14 -25.74 -8.58
C CYS A 205 3.65 -24.50 -9.33
N THR A 206 4.41 -23.41 -9.24
CA THR A 206 4.24 -22.18 -10.02
C THR A 206 5.43 -21.97 -10.95
N ILE A 207 5.15 -21.51 -12.17
CA ILE A 207 6.18 -21.15 -13.15
C ILE A 207 6.60 -19.70 -12.93
N ASN A 208 7.89 -19.48 -12.67
CA ASN A 208 8.49 -18.16 -12.56
C ASN A 208 9.35 -17.90 -13.80
N TYR A 209 9.09 -16.80 -14.50
CA TYR A 209 9.93 -16.33 -15.60
C TYR A 209 10.84 -15.22 -15.09
N ALA A 210 12.15 -15.39 -15.25
CA ALA A 210 13.13 -14.36 -14.98
C ALA A 210 13.87 -14.00 -16.27
N THR A 211 13.83 -12.72 -16.65
CA THR A 211 14.73 -12.16 -17.66
C THR A 211 16.04 -11.81 -16.97
N VAL A 212 17.08 -12.60 -17.23
CA VAL A 212 18.44 -12.27 -16.76
C VAL A 212 19.12 -11.45 -17.86
N ALA A 213 19.38 -10.17 -17.58
CA ALA A 213 20.26 -9.37 -18.40
C ALA A 213 21.71 -9.65 -18.00
N GLU A 214 22.38 -10.56 -18.69
CA GLU A 214 23.82 -10.75 -18.52
C GLU A 214 24.59 -9.71 -19.34
N ARG A 215 25.42 -8.91 -18.66
CA ARG A 215 26.36 -7.99 -19.29
C ARG A 215 27.63 -8.75 -19.64
N ALA A 216 27.66 -9.42 -20.79
CA ALA A 216 28.92 -9.91 -21.36
C ALA A 216 29.60 -8.76 -22.11
N GLN A 217 30.86 -8.47 -21.76
CA GLN A 217 31.68 -7.53 -22.50
C GLN A 217 31.86 -8.07 -23.95
N ASN A 218 31.54 -7.22 -24.93
CA ASN A 218 31.87 -7.35 -26.37
C ASN A 218 31.03 -8.25 -27.31
N HIS A 219 29.72 -8.42 -27.14
CA HIS A 219 28.82 -8.86 -28.25
C HIS A 219 27.39 -8.28 -28.15
N PRO A 220 26.64 -8.14 -29.27
CA PRO A 220 25.30 -7.53 -29.27
C PRO A 220 24.27 -8.39 -28.51
N PHE A 221 23.33 -7.72 -27.85
CA PHE A 221 22.29 -8.27 -27.00
C PHE A 221 21.62 -9.53 -27.57
N ARG A 222 21.73 -10.66 -26.85
CA ARG A 222 20.81 -11.80 -26.97
C ARG A 222 20.08 -12.00 -25.63
N PRO A 223 18.76 -11.79 -25.57
CA PRO A 223 18.00 -12.08 -24.35
C PRO A 223 17.95 -13.60 -24.12
N SER A 224 18.36 -14.04 -22.94
CA SER A 224 18.19 -15.41 -22.49
C SER A 224 17.07 -15.45 -21.44
N PHE A 225 16.07 -16.29 -21.67
CA PHE A 225 14.95 -16.48 -20.74
C PHE A 225 15.26 -17.65 -19.79
N MET A 226 15.25 -17.39 -18.48
CA MET A 226 15.30 -18.43 -17.47
C MET A 226 13.88 -18.77 -17.02
N MET A 227 13.57 -20.06 -17.00
CA MET A 227 12.30 -20.60 -16.52
C MET A 227 12.60 -21.42 -15.26
N GLY A 228 12.15 -20.92 -14.10
CA GLY A 228 12.31 -21.59 -12.81
C GLY A 228 10.97 -22.09 -12.29
N PHE A 229 10.98 -23.18 -11.53
CA PHE A 229 9.79 -23.70 -10.84
C PHE A 229 9.92 -23.51 -9.33
N SER A 230 8.84 -23.12 -8.66
CA SER A 230 8.74 -23.14 -7.20
C SER A 230 7.58 -24.05 -6.81
N CYS A 231 7.84 -25.07 -6.01
CA CYS A 231 6.90 -26.14 -5.68
C CYS A 231 6.71 -26.27 -4.16
N ILE A 232 5.48 -26.54 -3.72
CA ILE A 232 5.12 -26.83 -2.33
C ILE A 232 4.47 -28.22 -2.29
N ALA A 233 4.83 -29.05 -1.31
CA ALA A 233 4.24 -30.38 -1.14
C ALA A 233 2.75 -30.28 -0.75
N ALA A 234 1.89 -31.06 -1.40
CA ALA A 234 0.50 -31.18 -0.95
C ALA A 234 0.47 -32.10 0.28
N ALA A 235 0.05 -31.58 1.43
CA ALA A 235 0.12 -32.26 2.73
C ALA A 235 -0.53 -33.67 2.74
N PRO A 236 0.08 -34.67 3.39
CA PRO A 236 -0.62 -35.84 3.88
C PRO A 236 -0.93 -35.71 5.38
N SER A 237 -2.09 -36.22 5.78
CA SER A 237 -2.46 -36.46 7.17
C SER A 237 -1.63 -37.61 7.78
N ASN A 238 -0.39 -37.33 8.22
CA ASN A 238 0.35 -37.93 9.35
C ASN A 238 1.86 -37.61 9.26
N PRO A 239 2.60 -37.53 10.39
CA PRO A 239 3.96 -37.01 10.44
C PRO A 239 5.02 -38.08 10.09
N MET A 240 6.18 -37.60 9.63
CA MET A 240 7.42 -38.30 9.27
C MET A 240 7.50 -39.01 7.91
N PHE A 241 8.18 -38.36 6.96
CA PHE A 241 8.92 -39.03 5.89
C PHE A 241 10.40 -38.62 5.95
N HIS A 242 11.26 -39.52 6.41
CA HIS A 242 12.69 -39.47 6.15
C HIS A 242 13.01 -40.48 5.05
N ILE A 243 13.49 -40.00 3.89
CA ILE A 243 14.12 -40.86 2.89
C ILE A 243 15.63 -40.67 3.04
N PRO A 244 16.40 -41.65 3.56
CA PRO A 244 17.84 -41.53 3.67
C PRO A 244 18.47 -41.82 2.31
N LEU A 245 18.86 -40.77 1.57
CA LEU A 245 19.66 -40.91 0.36
C LEU A 245 21.15 -41.03 0.73
N ASN A 246 21.53 -42.19 1.26
CA ASN A 246 22.94 -42.56 1.39
C ASN A 246 23.51 -42.96 0.02
N GLY A 247 24.02 -41.97 -0.72
CA GLY A 247 25.09 -42.15 -1.70
C GLY A 247 24.88 -43.09 -2.89
N LYS A 248 23.66 -43.56 -3.18
CA LYS A 248 23.38 -44.39 -4.37
C LYS A 248 22.62 -43.61 -5.45
N LYS A 249 23.15 -43.67 -6.69
CA LYS A 249 22.51 -43.14 -7.90
C LYS A 249 21.15 -43.83 -8.10
N VAL A 250 20.09 -43.03 -8.11
CA VAL A 250 18.73 -43.48 -8.46
C VAL A 250 18.52 -43.19 -9.95
N SER A 251 18.23 -44.23 -10.72
CA SER A 251 17.97 -44.15 -12.16
C SER A 251 16.49 -44.40 -12.42
N LEU A 252 15.90 -43.58 -13.29
CA LEU A 252 14.49 -43.50 -13.72
C LEU A 252 13.51 -42.85 -12.73
N PHE A 253 13.06 -41.64 -13.12
CA PHE A 253 11.76 -41.09 -12.74
C PHE A 253 10.97 -40.81 -14.01
N GLN A 254 9.71 -41.22 -14.03
CA GLN A 254 8.77 -40.85 -15.10
C GLN A 254 8.01 -39.61 -14.62
N VAL A 255 8.15 -38.48 -15.32
CA VAL A 255 7.51 -37.21 -14.95
C VAL A 255 6.21 -37.05 -15.75
N LYS A 256 5.08 -36.91 -15.05
CA LYS A 256 3.76 -36.68 -15.65
C LYS A 256 3.26 -35.30 -15.22
N LEU A 257 3.06 -34.39 -16.19
CA LEU A 257 2.55 -33.04 -15.94
C LEU A 257 1.05 -33.00 -16.21
N ARG A 258 0.26 -32.48 -15.26
CA ARG A 258 -1.18 -32.26 -15.43
C ARG A 258 -1.56 -30.82 -15.05
N PRO A 259 -2.39 -30.12 -15.85
CA PRO A 259 -2.92 -28.82 -15.47
C PRO A 259 -3.90 -28.95 -14.29
N VAL A 260 -3.93 -27.94 -13.41
CA VAL A 260 -4.88 -27.89 -12.27
C VAL A 260 -5.95 -26.86 -12.59
N SER A 261 -7.18 -27.33 -12.79
CA SER A 261 -8.37 -26.50 -12.90
C SER A 261 -9.08 -26.43 -11.54
N PRO A 262 -9.57 -25.26 -11.10
CA PRO A 262 -10.49 -25.18 -9.96
C PRO A 262 -11.86 -25.70 -10.40
N GLY A 263 -12.27 -26.86 -9.88
CA GLY A 263 -13.57 -27.49 -10.15
C GLY A 263 -13.66 -28.11 -11.56
N GLN A 264 -13.71 -29.44 -11.62
CA GLN A 264 -13.62 -30.23 -12.85
C GLN A 264 -14.73 -29.96 -13.88
N ILE A 265 -14.34 -29.59 -15.11
CA ILE A 265 -15.00 -30.00 -16.35
C ILE A 265 -13.93 -30.67 -17.21
N ASP A 266 -14.21 -31.91 -17.59
CA ASP A 266 -13.38 -32.73 -18.46
C ASP A 266 -13.59 -32.24 -19.91
N THR A 267 -12.66 -31.42 -20.41
CA THR A 267 -12.68 -30.99 -21.82
C THR A 267 -11.91 -32.02 -22.63
N GLY A 268 -12.63 -32.88 -23.36
CA GLY A 268 -12.09 -33.82 -24.35
C GLY A 268 -11.36 -33.11 -25.50
N LEU A 269 -10.16 -32.59 -25.22
CA LEU A 269 -9.18 -32.12 -26.18
C LEU A 269 -7.91 -32.98 -26.04
N PRO A 270 -7.20 -33.29 -27.15
CA PRO A 270 -6.15 -34.28 -27.14
C PRO A 270 -4.98 -33.84 -26.24
N THR A 271 -4.77 -34.61 -25.19
CA THR A 271 -3.62 -34.51 -24.29
C THR A 271 -2.34 -34.68 -25.09
N HIS A 272 -1.62 -33.60 -25.37
CA HIS A 272 -0.25 -33.72 -25.86
C HIS A 272 0.63 -34.12 -24.67
N ALA A 273 0.92 -35.41 -24.54
CA ALA A 273 1.91 -35.90 -23.60
C ALA A 273 3.30 -35.50 -24.10
N ILE A 274 3.98 -34.60 -23.40
CA ILE A 274 5.40 -34.34 -23.64
C ILE A 274 6.18 -35.43 -22.89
N ILE A 275 6.63 -36.46 -23.61
CA ILE A 275 7.54 -37.46 -23.06
C ILE A 275 8.96 -36.90 -23.12
N LEU A 276 9.52 -36.48 -21.99
CA LEU A 276 10.92 -36.09 -21.88
C LEU A 276 11.77 -37.33 -21.60
N ASN A 277 12.50 -37.80 -22.61
CA ASN A 277 13.44 -38.91 -22.47
C ASN A 277 14.81 -38.37 -22.02
N ILE A 278 15.06 -38.36 -20.71
CA ILE A 278 16.27 -37.77 -20.10
C ILE A 278 17.39 -38.82 -20.11
N LYS A 279 18.30 -38.75 -21.09
CA LYS A 279 19.44 -39.69 -21.24
C LYS A 279 20.68 -39.36 -20.39
N LYS A 280 20.66 -38.36 -19.51
CA LYS A 280 21.81 -38.02 -18.62
C LYS A 280 21.37 -37.63 -17.20
N PRO A 281 22.14 -37.98 -16.16
CA PRO A 281 21.79 -37.66 -14.78
C PRO A 281 21.83 -36.16 -14.51
N ILE A 282 20.81 -35.65 -13.83
CA ILE A 282 20.70 -34.27 -13.34
C ILE A 282 21.45 -34.19 -12.00
N SER A 283 22.35 -33.20 -11.82
CA SER A 283 22.98 -32.94 -10.53
C SER A 283 22.14 -31.97 -9.69
N VAL A 284 22.03 -32.26 -8.38
CA VAL A 284 21.35 -31.39 -7.42
C VAL A 284 22.42 -30.65 -6.61
N GLY A 285 22.49 -29.33 -6.74
CA GLY A 285 23.38 -28.47 -5.97
C GLY A 285 22.77 -28.09 -4.63
N ALA A 286 23.48 -28.38 -3.54
CA ALA A 286 23.04 -28.01 -2.19
C ALA A 286 23.29 -26.52 -1.92
N SER A 287 22.22 -25.74 -1.77
CA SER A 287 22.27 -24.47 -1.03
C SER A 287 20.97 -24.29 -0.23
N ARG A 288 21.15 -23.90 1.04
CA ARG A 288 20.21 -24.05 2.15
C ARG A 288 18.87 -23.33 1.90
N CYS A 289 17.81 -24.10 1.64
CA CYS A 289 16.41 -23.70 1.82
C CYS A 289 15.81 -24.44 3.03
N PRO A 290 14.77 -23.90 3.69
CA PRO A 290 13.96 -24.65 4.66
C PRO A 290 13.41 -25.93 4.02
N ALA A 291 13.12 -26.95 4.83
CA ALA A 291 12.90 -28.35 4.45
C ALA A 291 11.75 -28.64 3.44
N ASP A 292 11.07 -27.62 2.95
CA ASP A 292 9.79 -27.73 2.23
C ASP A 292 9.87 -27.21 0.77
N LYS A 293 11.07 -26.81 0.30
CA LYS A 293 11.27 -26.25 -1.06
C LYS A 293 12.42 -26.93 -1.81
N VAL A 294 12.12 -27.50 -2.98
CA VAL A 294 13.09 -28.05 -3.93
C VAL A 294 13.12 -27.17 -5.19
N SER A 295 14.31 -26.74 -5.64
CA SER A 295 14.51 -25.96 -6.86
C SER A 295 15.30 -26.76 -7.91
N PHE A 296 14.89 -26.71 -9.18
CA PHE A 296 15.57 -27.34 -10.31
C PHE A 296 16.12 -26.29 -11.29
N ASP A 297 17.35 -26.47 -11.76
CA ASP A 297 18.01 -25.60 -12.74
C ASP A 297 18.04 -26.30 -14.11
N LEU A 298 17.35 -25.73 -15.12
CA LEU A 298 17.27 -26.25 -16.48
C LEU A 298 17.90 -25.25 -17.45
N ARG A 299 19.23 -25.29 -17.56
CA ARG A 299 19.96 -24.57 -18.60
C ARG A 299 20.29 -25.52 -19.75
N GLN A 300 19.56 -25.39 -20.86
CA GLN A 300 19.95 -25.66 -22.27
C GLN A 300 18.82 -26.34 -23.07
N PHE A 301 18.05 -25.54 -23.83
CA PHE A 301 17.30 -26.02 -25.01
C PHE A 301 17.29 -24.91 -26.09
N PRO A 302 17.33 -25.25 -27.39
CA PRO A 302 17.24 -24.28 -28.48
C PRO A 302 15.79 -23.87 -28.77
N SER A 303 15.60 -22.62 -29.22
CA SER A 303 14.32 -21.92 -29.44
C SER A 303 13.43 -22.48 -30.58
N PRO A 304 12.08 -22.40 -30.50
CA PRO A 304 11.15 -22.79 -31.57
C PRO A 304 10.90 -21.68 -32.61
N PRO A 305 10.30 -21.98 -33.79
CA PRO A 305 10.26 -21.06 -34.93
C PRO A 305 9.22 -19.92 -34.80
N THR A 306 9.55 -18.80 -35.44
CA THR A 306 9.04 -17.42 -35.26
C THR A 306 7.58 -17.14 -35.66
N HIS A 307 6.85 -18.07 -36.26
CA HIS A 307 5.49 -17.80 -36.78
C HIS A 307 4.38 -17.83 -35.71
N THR A 308 4.57 -18.57 -34.60
CA THR A 308 3.54 -18.74 -33.56
C THR A 308 3.38 -17.50 -32.66
N MET A 309 4.43 -16.68 -32.53
CA MET A 309 4.39 -15.46 -31.68
C MET A 309 3.69 -14.25 -32.32
N ARG A 310 3.57 -14.19 -33.65
CA ARG A 310 2.91 -13.06 -34.34
C ARG A 310 1.38 -13.07 -34.22
N ARG A 311 0.74 -14.25 -34.11
CA ARG A 311 -0.73 -14.35 -33.92
C ARG A 311 -1.19 -14.07 -32.49
N LEU A 312 -0.34 -14.33 -31.48
CA LEU A 312 -0.65 -14.02 -30.08
C LEU A 312 -0.54 -12.52 -29.78
N HIS A 313 0.46 -11.83 -30.33
CA HIS A 313 0.68 -10.40 -30.06
C HIS A 313 -0.41 -9.49 -30.65
N VAL A 314 -0.92 -9.78 -31.87
CA VAL A 314 -1.98 -8.95 -32.49
C VAL A 314 -3.33 -9.13 -31.80
N SER A 315 -3.62 -10.32 -31.28
CA SER A 315 -4.87 -10.61 -30.55
C SER A 315 -4.88 -9.98 -29.14
N LEU A 316 -3.71 -9.88 -28.49
CA LEU A 316 -3.57 -9.22 -27.18
C LEU A 316 -3.65 -7.69 -27.28
N ILE A 317 -3.11 -7.08 -28.33
CA ILE A 317 -3.14 -5.61 -28.51
C ILE A 317 -4.57 -5.11 -28.77
N ILE A 318 -5.41 -5.87 -29.50
CA ILE A 318 -6.83 -5.51 -29.73
C ILE A 318 -7.66 -5.70 -28.45
N LEU A 319 -7.33 -6.67 -27.60
CA LEU A 319 -7.97 -6.83 -26.28
C LEU A 319 -7.62 -5.69 -25.31
N PHE A 320 -6.40 -5.15 -25.37
CA PHE A 320 -5.97 -4.06 -24.49
C PHE A 320 -6.52 -2.68 -24.88
N ILE A 321 -6.78 -2.43 -26.16
CA ILE A 321 -7.43 -1.18 -26.62
C ILE A 321 -8.93 -1.15 -26.23
N VAL A 322 -9.59 -2.31 -26.12
CA VAL A 322 -11.00 -2.40 -25.68
C VAL A 322 -11.12 -2.37 -24.15
N ALA A 323 -10.18 -2.94 -23.41
CA ALA A 323 -10.21 -2.95 -21.94
C ALA A 323 -9.92 -1.57 -21.30
N GLY A 324 -9.15 -0.70 -21.97
CA GLY A 324 -8.84 0.65 -21.49
C GLY A 324 -10.00 1.65 -21.57
N TYR A 325 -11.05 1.36 -22.34
CA TYR A 325 -12.18 2.28 -22.55
C TYR A 325 -13.36 2.03 -21.57
N PHE A 326 -13.37 0.92 -20.83
CA PHE A 326 -14.46 0.53 -19.93
C PHE A 326 -14.26 0.90 -18.45
N TYR A 327 -13.16 1.57 -18.09
CA TYR A 327 -12.80 1.82 -16.68
C TYR A 327 -13.30 3.16 -16.09
N PHE A 328 -14.10 3.95 -16.81
CA PHE A 328 -14.68 5.19 -16.29
C PHE A 328 -16.16 5.34 -16.64
N LYS A 329 -17.05 4.85 -15.76
CA LYS A 329 -18.28 5.53 -15.31
C LYS A 329 -19.15 4.62 -14.43
N SER A 330 -19.27 4.98 -13.16
CA SER A 330 -20.44 4.65 -12.32
C SER A 330 -21.38 5.86 -12.28
N PRO A 331 -22.70 5.64 -12.25
CA PRO A 331 -23.58 6.51 -11.47
C PRO A 331 -24.62 5.75 -10.63
N SER A 332 -24.61 6.05 -9.32
CA SER A 332 -25.73 6.49 -8.47
C SER A 332 -27.20 6.21 -8.86
N HIS A 333 -27.96 5.53 -7.98
CA HIS A 333 -29.01 6.07 -7.08
C HIS A 333 -29.75 4.91 -6.36
N VAL A 334 -29.71 4.85 -5.02
CA VAL A 334 -30.71 5.29 -4.02
C VAL A 334 -31.93 4.38 -3.92
N ASP A 335 -32.09 3.73 -2.76
CA ASP A 335 -33.40 3.44 -2.18
C ASP A 335 -33.35 3.76 -0.67
N GLU A 336 -34.49 4.29 -0.21
CA GLU A 336 -34.75 4.99 1.04
C GLU A 336 -34.56 4.12 2.29
N ALA A 337 -33.86 4.65 3.29
CA ALA A 337 -33.87 4.13 4.65
C ALA A 337 -34.45 5.20 5.58
N VAL A 338 -35.45 4.78 6.34
CA VAL A 338 -36.26 5.52 7.31
C VAL A 338 -35.37 6.25 8.32
N SER A 339 -35.58 7.55 8.48
CA SER A 339 -34.90 8.43 9.43
C SER A 339 -35.44 8.28 10.86
N PRO A 340 -34.58 8.19 11.89
CA PRO A 340 -34.94 8.51 13.27
C PRO A 340 -34.84 10.04 13.53
N PRO A 341 -35.48 10.56 14.58
CA PRO A 341 -35.72 12.00 14.73
C PRO A 341 -34.42 12.77 15.02
N GLU A 342 -34.24 13.86 14.27
CA GLU A 342 -33.21 14.87 14.51
C GLU A 342 -33.46 15.57 15.86
N SER A 343 -32.60 15.31 16.84
CA SER A 343 -32.37 16.26 17.93
C SER A 343 -31.21 17.16 17.53
N ASP A 344 -31.51 18.45 17.44
CA ASP A 344 -30.62 19.57 17.14
C ASP A 344 -29.34 19.54 17.99
N LEU A 345 -28.23 19.09 17.39
CA LEU A 345 -26.88 19.12 17.97
C LEU A 345 -26.03 20.27 17.39
N SER A 346 -26.64 21.25 16.75
CA SER A 346 -25.93 22.37 16.12
C SER A 346 -25.65 23.52 17.09
N GLN A 347 -25.14 23.21 18.29
CA GLN A 347 -24.54 24.21 19.19
C GLN A 347 -23.81 23.56 20.37
N ILE A 348 -22.67 22.92 20.09
CA ILE A 348 -21.63 22.75 21.12
C ILE A 348 -20.39 23.49 20.60
N PRO A 349 -19.98 24.58 21.25
CA PRO A 349 -18.67 25.14 20.98
C PRO A 349 -17.63 24.14 21.49
N LEU A 350 -17.00 23.38 20.59
CA LEU A 350 -15.76 22.64 20.89
C LEU A 350 -14.60 23.65 20.96
N GLY A 351 -14.66 24.52 21.96
CA GLY A 351 -13.48 25.20 22.47
C GLY A 351 -12.78 24.30 23.50
N PRO A 352 -11.45 24.42 23.67
CA PRO A 352 -10.73 23.64 24.67
C PRO A 352 -11.25 24.04 26.06
N THR A 353 -11.89 23.11 26.76
CA THR A 353 -12.39 23.30 28.14
C THR A 353 -11.73 22.37 29.16
N SER A 354 -10.66 21.68 28.77
CA SER A 354 -9.71 21.06 29.69
C SER A 354 -8.29 21.36 29.25
N THR A 355 -7.41 21.55 30.21
CA THR A 355 -5.95 21.68 30.01
C THR A 355 -5.28 20.38 29.55
N GLY A 356 -6.03 19.26 29.53
CA GLY A 356 -5.59 17.93 29.08
C GLY A 356 -6.28 17.33 27.86
N TYR A 357 -5.80 16.16 27.45
CA TYR A 357 -6.27 15.38 26.30
C TYR A 357 -7.45 14.46 26.65
N ASP A 358 -8.40 14.29 25.73
CA ASP A 358 -9.50 13.33 25.94
C ASP A 358 -9.05 11.89 25.74
N LEU A 359 -8.10 11.68 24.83
CA LEU A 359 -7.59 10.37 24.45
C LEU A 359 -6.09 10.40 24.16
N VAL A 360 -5.34 9.52 24.81
CA VAL A 360 -3.92 9.26 24.55
C VAL A 360 -3.79 7.92 23.85
N VAL A 361 -3.30 7.91 22.61
CA VAL A 361 -3.21 6.71 21.78
C VAL A 361 -1.78 6.16 21.78
N LEU A 362 -1.63 4.97 22.34
CA LEU A 362 -0.36 4.27 22.50
C LEU A 362 -0.31 3.15 21.45
N ILE A 363 0.46 3.37 20.38
CA ILE A 363 0.46 2.51 19.20
C ILE A 363 1.66 1.56 19.25
N ASN A 364 1.44 0.31 19.63
CA ASN A 364 2.45 -0.73 19.58
C ASN A 364 2.78 -1.08 18.11
N SER A 365 4.06 -1.10 17.78
CA SER A 365 4.55 -1.33 16.42
C SER A 365 5.92 -2.04 16.42
N GLU A 366 6.22 -2.77 15.36
CA GLU A 366 7.53 -3.39 15.18
C GLU A 366 8.44 -2.55 14.28
N THR A 367 9.75 -2.75 14.37
CA THR A 367 10.70 -1.99 13.53
C THR A 367 10.39 -2.13 12.02
N ALA A 368 9.86 -3.28 11.60
CA ALA A 368 9.50 -3.58 10.21
C ALA A 368 8.24 -2.84 9.71
N ASP A 369 7.39 -2.34 10.60
CA ASP A 369 6.07 -1.75 10.30
C ASP A 369 6.15 -0.30 9.83
N PHE A 370 7.29 0.12 9.27
CA PHE A 370 7.50 1.50 8.79
C PHE A 370 6.37 1.95 7.85
N ASP A 371 6.02 1.12 6.86
CA ASP A 371 5.03 1.49 5.85
C ASP A 371 3.63 1.63 6.50
N ASN A 372 3.32 0.81 7.52
CA ASN A 372 2.07 0.90 8.27
C ASN A 372 2.02 2.14 9.17
N ARG A 373 3.13 2.51 9.83
CA ARG A 373 3.17 3.77 10.60
C ARG A 373 2.98 5.00 9.71
N GLN A 374 3.58 5.03 8.52
CA GLN A 374 3.34 6.11 7.54
C GLN A 374 1.87 6.18 7.13
N LEU A 375 1.24 5.01 6.94
CA LEU A 375 -0.17 4.92 6.60
C LEU A 375 -1.08 5.41 7.73
N LEU A 376 -0.82 5.00 8.98
CA LEU A 376 -1.56 5.47 10.15
C LEU A 376 -1.45 6.99 10.32
N ARG A 377 -0.24 7.56 10.18
CA ARG A 377 -0.04 9.01 10.18
C ARG A 377 -0.92 9.69 9.14
N ARG A 378 -0.93 9.20 7.90
CA ARG A 378 -1.70 9.79 6.81
C ARG A 378 -3.21 9.65 7.02
N GLU A 379 -3.68 8.44 7.29
CA GLU A 379 -5.10 8.10 7.21
C GLU A 379 -5.85 8.33 8.53
N LEU A 380 -5.21 8.14 9.68
CA LEU A 380 -5.86 8.33 10.98
C LEU A 380 -5.60 9.70 11.59
N PHE A 381 -4.46 10.30 11.29
CA PHE A 381 -3.97 11.52 11.97
C PHE A 381 -3.89 12.75 11.06
N ASN A 382 -4.18 12.61 9.76
CA ASN A 382 -4.02 13.67 8.76
C ASN A 382 -2.59 14.24 8.69
N LEU A 383 -1.58 13.39 8.88
CA LEU A 383 -0.16 13.72 8.82
C LEU A 383 0.50 12.98 7.65
N PRO A 384 0.25 13.39 6.39
CA PRO A 384 0.79 12.72 5.20
C PRO A 384 2.30 12.88 5.03
N ASN A 385 2.90 13.88 5.70
CA ASN A 385 4.31 14.18 5.67
C ASN A 385 4.67 15.12 6.84
N ASN A 386 5.97 15.39 6.99
CA ASN A 386 6.52 16.30 7.98
C ASN A 386 6.93 17.67 7.40
N LEU A 387 6.36 18.11 6.27
CA LEU A 387 6.71 19.40 5.65
C LEU A 387 6.25 20.58 6.51
N THR A 388 5.10 20.43 7.15
CA THR A 388 4.58 21.36 8.16
C THR A 388 4.40 20.57 9.45
N PRO A 389 5.47 20.40 10.25
CA PRO A 389 5.38 19.69 11.51
C PRO A 389 4.34 20.37 12.39
N CYS A 390 3.55 19.55 13.06
CA CYS A 390 2.70 19.98 14.15
C CYS A 390 3.58 20.60 15.25
N ARG A 391 3.56 21.94 15.38
CA ARG A 391 4.45 22.67 16.31
C ARG A 391 4.14 22.35 17.77
N GLN A 392 2.85 22.24 18.07
CA GLN A 392 2.34 21.86 19.39
C GLN A 392 1.16 20.93 19.19
N LEU A 393 1.24 19.69 19.70
CA LEU A 393 0.08 18.82 19.82
C LEU A 393 -0.79 19.38 20.95
N ASN A 394 -1.91 20.01 20.60
CA ASN A 394 -2.86 20.60 21.55
C ASN A 394 -4.32 20.35 21.11
N GLY A 395 -4.51 19.35 20.26
CA GLY A 395 -5.83 18.81 19.94
C GLY A 395 -6.38 17.93 21.05
N ARG A 396 -7.52 17.28 20.77
CA ARG A 396 -8.18 16.36 21.71
C ARG A 396 -7.42 15.03 21.89
N ILE A 397 -6.54 14.69 20.94
CA ILE A 397 -5.82 13.43 20.89
C ILE A 397 -4.32 13.68 20.98
N HIS A 398 -3.65 12.96 21.88
CA HIS A 398 -2.21 12.76 21.87
C HIS A 398 -1.90 11.35 21.35
N TYR A 399 -0.80 11.15 20.62
CA TYR A 399 -0.43 9.81 20.17
C TYR A 399 1.08 9.60 20.13
N LYS A 400 1.51 8.34 20.33
CA LYS A 400 2.89 7.89 20.13
C LYS A 400 2.93 6.48 19.56
N PHE A 401 3.91 6.24 18.68
CA PHE A 401 4.31 4.91 18.26
C PHE A 401 5.37 4.36 19.20
N PHE A 402 5.13 3.18 19.74
CA PHE A 402 6.06 2.43 20.57
C PHE A 402 6.68 1.32 19.74
N ILE A 403 7.97 1.46 19.44
CA ILE A 403 8.66 0.57 18.51
C ILE A 403 9.52 -0.42 19.29
N THR A 404 9.15 -1.70 19.23
CA THR A 404 9.99 -2.78 19.75
C THR A 404 11.23 -2.93 18.86
N GLN A 405 12.41 -2.75 19.46
CA GLN A 405 13.67 -2.88 18.74
C GLN A 405 14.09 -4.35 18.60
N GLY A 406 14.13 -4.83 17.36
CA GLY A 406 14.62 -6.17 17.02
C GLY A 406 16.07 -6.18 16.51
N ASN A 407 16.66 -7.37 16.36
CA ASN A 407 17.89 -7.55 15.58
C ASN A 407 17.58 -7.28 14.10
N VAL A 408 17.84 -6.06 13.64
CA VAL A 408 17.47 -5.59 12.31
C VAL A 408 18.66 -5.53 11.36
N ARG A 409 18.39 -5.77 10.08
CA ARG A 409 19.38 -5.53 9.01
C ARG A 409 19.73 -4.05 8.96
N SER A 410 20.96 -3.72 8.58
CA SER A 410 21.46 -2.34 8.52
C SER A 410 20.57 -1.40 7.69
N GLU A 411 19.93 -1.90 6.63
CA GLU A 411 18.99 -1.13 5.83
C GLU A 411 17.73 -0.72 6.60
N LEU A 412 17.15 -1.64 7.36
CA LEU A 412 15.96 -1.35 8.16
C LEU A 412 16.30 -0.43 9.34
N LEU A 413 17.49 -0.58 9.92
CA LEU A 413 18.00 0.33 10.95
C LEU A 413 18.15 1.76 10.42
N ARG A 414 18.71 1.94 9.21
CA ARG A 414 18.80 3.26 8.57
C ARG A 414 17.42 3.87 8.36
N ARG A 415 16.45 3.09 7.85
CA ARG A 415 15.05 3.56 7.67
C ARG A 415 14.43 3.99 8.99
N LEU A 416 14.59 3.20 10.05
CA LEU A 416 14.07 3.52 11.38
C LEU A 416 14.71 4.81 11.92
N ARG A 417 16.03 4.96 11.83
CA ARG A 417 16.72 6.17 12.28
C ARG A 417 16.25 7.40 11.48
N SER A 418 16.13 7.28 10.16
CA SER A 418 15.54 8.33 9.32
C SER A 418 14.12 8.70 9.78
N GLU A 419 13.28 7.70 10.10
CA GLU A 419 11.92 7.93 10.59
C GLU A 419 11.90 8.71 11.91
N ILE A 420 12.74 8.33 12.88
CA ILE A 420 12.87 9.02 14.17
C ILE A 420 13.37 10.46 13.98
N MET A 421 14.26 10.69 13.00
CA MET A 421 14.70 12.04 12.70
C MET A 421 13.57 12.88 12.08
N GLU A 422 12.72 12.26 11.26
CA GLU A 422 11.62 12.91 10.55
C GLU A 422 10.42 13.23 11.43
N TYR A 423 10.10 12.36 12.39
CA TYR A 423 8.89 12.42 13.20
C TYR A 423 9.19 12.40 14.70
N ASP A 424 8.51 13.25 15.47
CA ASP A 424 8.66 13.34 16.94
C ASP A 424 7.67 12.45 17.71
N ASP A 425 7.26 11.34 17.11
CA ASP A 425 6.14 10.53 17.60
C ASP A 425 6.56 9.08 17.89
N ILE A 426 7.85 8.81 18.03
CA ILE A 426 8.39 7.47 18.27
C ILE A 426 9.02 7.38 19.66
N VAL A 427 8.60 6.37 20.43
CA VAL A 427 9.23 5.91 21.66
C VAL A 427 9.84 4.53 21.40
N ALA A 428 11.11 4.34 21.75
CA ALA A 428 11.77 3.06 21.60
C ALA A 428 11.45 2.14 22.78
N LEU A 429 11.06 0.90 22.51
CA LEU A 429 10.88 -0.14 23.53
C LEU A 429 11.95 -1.23 23.39
N PRO A 430 12.49 -1.74 24.52
CA PRO A 430 13.28 -2.95 24.53
C PRO A 430 12.44 -4.16 24.08
N ARG A 431 13.11 -5.23 23.68
CA ARG A 431 12.44 -6.51 23.43
C ARG A 431 12.00 -7.12 24.76
N MET A 432 10.69 -7.22 24.96
CA MET A 432 10.06 -7.78 26.17
C MET A 432 8.72 -8.47 25.83
N PRO A 433 8.16 -9.30 26.74
CA PRO A 433 6.85 -9.93 26.58
C PRO A 433 5.72 -8.93 26.34
N THR A 434 4.59 -9.40 25.82
CA THR A 434 3.44 -8.55 25.41
C THR A 434 2.95 -7.64 26.53
N TRP A 435 2.62 -8.17 27.71
CA TRP A 435 2.11 -7.35 28.81
C TRP A 435 3.16 -6.39 29.38
N GLU A 436 4.45 -6.73 29.35
CA GLU A 436 5.52 -5.82 29.78
C GLU A 436 5.62 -4.63 28.81
N LYS A 437 5.40 -4.84 27.51
CA LYS A 437 5.29 -3.74 26.54
C LYS A 437 4.10 -2.85 26.82
N GLU A 438 2.92 -3.45 27.03
CA GLU A 438 1.70 -2.70 27.36
C GLU A 438 1.88 -1.90 28.65
N LEU A 439 2.49 -2.48 29.69
CA LEU A 439 2.82 -1.79 30.94
C LEU A 439 3.81 -0.65 30.71
N ALA A 440 4.88 -0.87 29.94
CA ALA A 440 5.85 0.19 29.61
C ALA A 440 5.21 1.36 28.84
N MET A 441 4.24 1.06 27.97
CA MET A 441 3.46 2.08 27.26
C MET A 441 2.59 2.89 28.22
N LEU A 442 1.95 2.24 29.20
CA LEU A 442 1.15 2.91 30.24
C LEU A 442 2.02 3.73 31.19
N GLN A 443 3.19 3.20 31.59
CA GLN A 443 4.18 3.94 32.39
C GLN A 443 4.68 5.20 31.69
N TRP A 444 4.77 5.19 30.36
CA TRP A 444 5.14 6.40 29.61
C TRP A 444 4.09 7.51 29.74
N VAL A 445 2.80 7.16 29.82
CA VAL A 445 1.72 8.14 29.98
C VAL A 445 1.86 8.93 31.29
N ASP A 446 2.22 8.25 32.38
CA ASP A 446 2.38 8.83 33.72
C ASP A 446 3.81 9.35 33.99
N SER A 447 4.64 9.48 32.94
CA SER A 447 6.01 9.97 33.05
C SER A 447 6.12 11.46 32.69
N ASP A 448 7.25 12.10 33.04
CA ASP A 448 7.57 13.47 32.62
C ASP A 448 7.63 13.64 31.07
N GLN A 449 7.67 12.54 30.32
CA GLN A 449 7.65 12.55 28.85
C GLN A 449 6.25 12.35 28.26
N GLY A 450 5.28 11.97 29.09
CA GLY A 450 3.88 11.80 28.74
C GLY A 450 3.11 13.13 28.70
N PRO A 451 1.80 13.08 28.41
CA PRO A 451 0.94 14.24 28.48
C PRO A 451 0.69 14.67 29.94
N GLU A 452 0.62 15.99 30.20
CA GLU A 452 0.38 16.54 31.54
C GLU A 452 -0.97 16.10 32.14
N GLU A 453 -2.02 16.06 31.32
CA GLU A 453 -3.37 15.68 31.72
C GLU A 453 -4.03 14.87 30.62
N TYR A 454 -4.74 13.79 30.99
CA TYR A 454 -5.54 12.99 30.06
C TYR A 454 -6.74 12.32 30.74
N ARG A 455 -7.77 11.94 29.98
CA ARG A 455 -8.93 11.19 30.51
C ARG A 455 -8.93 9.71 30.22
N ASN A 456 -8.49 9.32 29.02
CA ASN A 456 -8.49 7.93 28.56
C ASN A 456 -7.19 7.61 27.84
N ALA A 457 -6.71 6.38 28.00
CA ALA A 457 -5.62 5.82 27.22
C ALA A 457 -6.14 4.73 26.29
N MET A 458 -5.65 4.68 25.06
CA MET A 458 -5.97 3.62 24.09
C MET A 458 -4.70 2.84 23.76
N LEU A 459 -4.69 1.55 24.07
CA LEU A 459 -3.68 0.63 23.53
C LEU A 459 -4.14 0.18 22.14
N LEU A 460 -3.31 0.44 21.14
CA LEU A 460 -3.60 0.18 19.73
C LEU A 460 -2.41 -0.56 19.10
N ASP A 461 -2.64 -1.53 18.22
CA ASP A 461 -1.59 -2.07 17.37
C ASP A 461 -1.46 -1.32 16.03
N SER A 462 -0.30 -1.38 15.38
CA SER A 462 -0.08 -0.71 14.10
C SER A 462 -0.79 -1.35 12.89
N HIS A 463 -1.64 -2.34 13.10
CA HIS A 463 -2.43 -3.04 12.08
C HIS A 463 -3.94 -2.84 12.30
N THR A 464 -4.31 -1.84 13.08
CA THR A 464 -5.70 -1.57 13.43
C THR A 464 -6.11 -0.18 12.96
N TYR A 465 -7.18 -0.15 12.17
CA TYR A 465 -7.85 1.07 11.72
C TYR A 465 -8.86 1.52 12.79
N VAL A 466 -8.95 2.83 13.05
CA VAL A 466 -9.78 3.39 14.11
C VAL A 466 -10.54 4.63 13.61
N ARG A 467 -11.80 4.78 14.02
CA ARG A 467 -12.61 5.99 13.78
C ARG A 467 -12.62 6.88 15.01
N PHE A 468 -11.61 7.75 15.12
CA PHE A 468 -11.43 8.61 16.30
C PHE A 468 -12.58 9.58 16.53
N ASP A 469 -13.18 10.14 15.47
CA ASP A 469 -14.35 11.00 15.55
C ASP A 469 -15.51 10.35 16.31
N GLN A 470 -15.76 9.07 16.01
CA GLN A 470 -16.85 8.30 16.60
C GLN A 470 -16.52 7.87 18.03
N ILE A 471 -15.27 7.46 18.28
CA ILE A 471 -14.81 7.14 19.64
C ILE A 471 -14.91 8.36 20.55
N LEU A 472 -14.45 9.53 20.10
CA LEU A 472 -14.55 10.77 20.88
C LEU A 472 -16.00 11.16 21.14
N ALA A 473 -16.91 10.99 20.17
CA ALA A 473 -18.33 11.26 20.36
C ALA A 473 -18.97 10.34 21.42
N GLU A 474 -18.59 9.07 21.44
CA GLU A 474 -19.04 8.11 22.47
C GLU A 474 -18.48 8.47 23.85
N LEU A 475 -17.19 8.83 23.94
CA LEU A 475 -16.59 9.30 25.20
C LEU A 475 -17.28 10.57 25.71
N ASP A 476 -17.62 11.51 24.82
CA ASP A 476 -18.37 12.72 25.16
C ASP A 476 -19.77 12.40 25.68
N TYR A 477 -20.44 11.41 25.07
CA TYR A 477 -21.75 10.94 25.52
C TYR A 477 -21.66 10.29 26.90
N MET A 478 -20.73 9.35 27.10
CA MET A 478 -20.49 8.69 28.39
C MET A 478 -20.17 9.71 29.48
N ALA A 479 -19.33 10.71 29.20
CA ALA A 479 -18.96 11.73 30.16
C ALA A 479 -20.14 12.61 30.60
N LYS A 480 -21.09 12.89 29.69
CA LYS A 480 -22.29 13.69 29.97
C LYS A 480 -23.36 12.94 30.76
N GLU A 481 -23.59 11.67 30.43
CA GLU A 481 -24.65 10.87 31.04
C GLU A 481 -24.23 10.24 32.38
N SER A 482 -22.93 10.07 32.62
CA SER A 482 -22.43 9.44 33.85
C SER A 482 -22.47 10.39 35.04
N SER A 483 -22.75 9.84 36.22
CA SER A 483 -22.48 10.51 37.50
C SER A 483 -20.97 10.66 37.74
N GLU A 484 -20.58 11.49 38.72
CA GLU A 484 -19.16 11.66 39.08
C GLU A 484 -18.54 10.35 39.60
N ALA A 485 -19.30 9.55 40.35
CA ALA A 485 -18.86 8.24 40.81
C ALA A 485 -18.64 7.26 39.64
N GLU A 486 -19.53 7.25 38.65
CA GLU A 486 -19.41 6.40 37.45
C GLU A 486 -18.25 6.83 36.54
N ARG A 487 -17.99 8.14 36.41
CA ARG A 487 -16.82 8.65 35.67
C ARG A 487 -15.49 8.22 36.28
N ASN A 488 -15.45 8.05 37.59
CA ASN A 488 -14.25 7.62 38.31
C ASN A 488 -14.11 6.09 38.39
N GLN A 489 -15.05 5.31 37.85
CA GLN A 489 -14.91 3.86 37.84
C GLN A 489 -13.82 3.42 36.83
N PRO A 490 -12.99 2.42 37.18
CA PRO A 490 -12.08 1.80 36.24
C PRO A 490 -12.86 1.20 35.07
N ILE A 491 -12.64 1.70 33.85
CA ILE A 491 -13.30 1.22 32.64
C ILE A 491 -12.27 0.57 31.72
N LEU A 492 -12.65 -0.59 31.18
CA LEU A 492 -11.99 -1.24 30.06
C LEU A 492 -13.00 -1.42 28.93
N TRP A 493 -12.75 -0.81 27.77
CA TRP A 493 -13.66 -0.81 26.63
C TRP A 493 -12.98 -1.32 25.35
N GLY A 494 -13.55 -2.35 24.73
CA GLY A 494 -13.06 -2.89 23.46
C GLY A 494 -13.77 -4.19 23.08
N SER A 495 -13.14 -5.00 22.23
CA SER A 495 -13.60 -6.36 21.93
C SER A 495 -13.06 -7.34 22.97
N LEU A 496 -13.94 -7.96 23.76
CA LEU A 496 -13.57 -8.94 24.80
C LEU A 496 -13.69 -10.39 24.32
N GLU A 497 -14.05 -10.59 23.04
CA GLU A 497 -14.20 -11.90 22.40
C GLU A 497 -12.99 -12.28 21.52
N ALA A 498 -12.06 -11.35 21.29
CA ALA A 498 -10.88 -11.56 20.45
C ALA A 498 -9.88 -12.57 21.05
N GLU A 499 -9.01 -13.15 20.21
CA GLU A 499 -7.96 -14.08 20.63
C GLU A 499 -7.16 -13.54 21.83
N ARG A 500 -7.17 -14.30 22.93
CA ARG A 500 -6.67 -13.96 24.28
C ARG A 500 -5.16 -13.67 24.40
N ASN A 501 -4.45 -13.39 23.30
CA ASN A 501 -3.00 -13.17 23.33
C ASN A 501 -2.59 -11.83 22.70
N GLN A 502 -3.52 -11.03 22.17
CA GLN A 502 -3.17 -9.77 21.51
C GLN A 502 -4.17 -8.65 21.80
N THR A 503 -3.68 -7.56 22.39
CA THR A 503 -4.45 -6.31 22.48
C THR A 503 -4.39 -5.60 21.14
N ARG A 504 -5.53 -5.53 20.46
CA ARG A 504 -5.63 -4.93 19.11
C ARG A 504 -6.08 -3.48 19.16
N ALA A 505 -7.15 -3.22 19.90
CA ALA A 505 -7.61 -1.90 20.29
C ALA A 505 -8.41 -2.02 21.60
N VAL A 506 -7.95 -1.38 22.66
CA VAL A 506 -8.69 -1.27 23.92
C VAL A 506 -8.51 0.13 24.50
N ILE A 507 -9.56 0.66 25.09
CA ILE A 507 -9.60 1.96 25.77
C ILE A 507 -9.68 1.69 27.27
N LEU A 508 -8.81 2.38 28.02
CA LEU A 508 -8.66 2.31 29.46
C LEU A 508 -8.97 3.70 30.03
N GLY A 509 -9.88 3.76 30.99
CA GLY A 509 -10.09 4.99 31.77
C GLY A 509 -8.86 5.31 32.63
N GLU A 510 -8.64 6.59 32.92
CA GLU A 510 -7.52 7.07 33.75
C GLU A 510 -7.36 6.29 35.07
N SER A 511 -8.46 6.05 35.80
CA SER A 511 -8.43 5.27 37.05
C SER A 511 -7.85 3.87 36.87
N LEU A 512 -8.23 3.17 35.79
CA LEU A 512 -7.72 1.82 35.53
C LEU A 512 -6.23 1.84 35.18
N VAL A 513 -5.77 2.87 34.47
CA VAL A 513 -4.33 3.04 34.22
C VAL A 513 -3.60 3.19 35.55
N GLY A 514 -4.11 4.03 36.46
CA GLY A 514 -3.57 4.16 37.82
C GLY A 514 -3.54 2.84 38.59
N ASP A 515 -4.61 2.05 38.54
CA ASP A 515 -4.68 0.74 39.21
C ASP A 515 -3.64 -0.24 38.64
N LEU A 516 -3.50 -0.31 37.32
CA LEU A 516 -2.52 -1.18 36.64
C LEU A 516 -1.07 -0.82 36.99
N LEU A 517 -0.79 0.45 37.25
CA LEU A 517 0.55 0.91 37.65
C LEU A 517 0.86 0.64 39.13
N ASN A 518 -0.17 0.62 39.99
CA ASN A 518 0.00 0.58 41.45
C ASN A 518 -0.36 -0.76 42.09
N ILE A 519 -1.08 -1.65 41.40
CA ILE A 519 -1.54 -2.95 41.91
C ILE A 519 -0.92 -4.08 41.07
N PRO A 520 0.23 -4.64 41.49
CA PRO A 520 0.93 -5.66 40.72
C PRO A 520 0.10 -6.93 40.45
N ASP A 521 -0.87 -7.25 41.30
CA ASP A 521 -1.73 -8.43 41.17
C ASP A 521 -2.73 -8.31 39.99
N LEU A 522 -2.92 -7.11 39.43
CA LEU A 522 -3.69 -6.91 38.19
C LEU A 522 -2.88 -7.22 36.92
N LEU A 523 -1.57 -7.47 37.06
CA LEU A 523 -0.68 -7.73 35.95
C LEU A 523 -0.41 -9.23 35.77
N PRO A 524 -0.17 -9.69 34.53
CA PRO A 524 0.22 -11.06 34.31
C PRO A 524 1.47 -11.45 35.11
N PRO A 525 1.57 -12.71 35.59
CA PRO A 525 2.75 -13.16 36.31
C PRO A 525 3.99 -13.14 35.40
N ARG A 526 5.17 -12.92 35.98
CA ARG A 526 6.44 -12.93 35.25
C ARG A 526 6.60 -14.21 34.41
N GLY A 527 7.02 -14.05 33.17
CA GLY A 527 7.13 -15.15 32.20
C GLY A 527 5.84 -15.49 31.46
N SER A 528 4.73 -14.80 31.76
CA SER A 528 3.51 -14.86 30.95
C SER A 528 3.72 -14.16 29.60
N GLU A 529 3.13 -14.73 28.56
CA GLU A 529 3.03 -14.13 27.21
C GLU A 529 1.65 -13.50 26.95
N ALA A 530 0.71 -13.63 27.90
CA ALA A 530 -0.62 -13.03 27.80
C ALA A 530 -0.53 -11.49 27.81
N SER A 531 -1.51 -10.82 27.21
CA SER A 531 -1.71 -9.38 27.40
C SER A 531 -2.36 -9.06 28.74
N ILE A 532 -2.26 -7.80 29.17
CA ILE A 532 -2.96 -7.28 30.36
C ILE A 532 -4.47 -7.53 30.22
N LEU A 533 -5.05 -7.21 29.06
CA LEU A 533 -6.46 -7.44 28.76
C LEU A 533 -6.87 -8.90 29.02
N SER A 534 -6.10 -9.84 28.50
CA SER A 534 -6.47 -11.25 28.56
C SER A 534 -6.36 -11.81 29.98
N HIS A 535 -5.40 -11.32 30.75
CA HIS A 535 -5.27 -11.65 32.17
C HIS A 535 -6.44 -11.12 33.00
N ILE A 536 -6.88 -9.87 32.77
CA ILE A 536 -8.08 -9.30 33.38
C ILE A 536 -9.31 -10.16 33.04
N LEU A 537 -9.47 -10.56 31.77
CA LEU A 537 -10.60 -11.37 31.33
C LEU A 537 -10.60 -12.79 31.92
N ASP A 538 -9.44 -13.41 32.06
CA ASP A 538 -9.29 -14.73 32.66
C ASP A 538 -9.59 -14.70 34.17
N ASN A 539 -9.35 -13.57 34.84
CA ASN A 539 -9.58 -13.37 36.27
C ASN A 539 -10.81 -12.51 36.60
N ARG A 540 -11.73 -12.33 35.65
CA ARG A 540 -12.89 -11.41 35.82
C ARG A 540 -13.82 -11.70 37.00
N SER A 541 -13.75 -12.91 37.58
CA SER A 541 -14.52 -13.31 38.77
C SER A 541 -13.76 -13.10 40.08
N ASP A 542 -12.49 -12.67 40.02
CA ASP A 542 -11.69 -12.32 41.19
C ASP A 542 -12.22 -11.00 41.78
N ASP A 543 -12.25 -10.91 43.12
CA ASP A 543 -12.65 -9.70 43.84
C ASP A 543 -11.81 -8.49 43.38
N LEU A 544 -10.54 -8.70 43.03
CA LEU A 544 -9.61 -7.70 42.50
C LEU A 544 -10.02 -7.14 41.14
N VAL A 545 -10.75 -7.89 40.30
CA VAL A 545 -11.14 -7.46 38.94
C VAL A 545 -12.64 -7.15 38.85
N SER A 546 -13.43 -7.65 39.79
CA SER A 546 -14.89 -7.54 39.81
C SER A 546 -15.43 -6.10 39.78
N HIS A 547 -14.60 -5.13 40.19
CA HIS A 547 -14.94 -3.71 40.22
C HIS A 547 -14.59 -2.95 38.93
N ILE A 548 -13.91 -3.59 37.97
CA ILE A 548 -13.59 -3.01 36.66
C ILE A 548 -14.82 -3.13 35.75
N SER A 549 -15.28 -2.01 35.22
CA SER A 549 -16.38 -1.95 34.25
C SER A 549 -15.89 -2.42 32.87
N LEU A 550 -16.19 -3.68 32.55
CA LEU A 550 -15.83 -4.32 31.28
C LEU A 550 -16.91 -4.05 30.21
N ILE A 551 -16.60 -3.21 29.23
CA ILE A 551 -17.48 -2.87 28.11
C ILE A 551 -17.08 -3.68 26.88
N ASN A 552 -17.81 -4.76 26.61
CA ASN A 552 -17.67 -5.55 25.38
C ASN A 552 -18.44 -4.91 24.23
N ASP A 553 -17.72 -4.43 23.20
CA ASP A 553 -18.30 -3.70 22.09
C ASP A 553 -18.06 -4.41 20.76
N ASN A 554 -19.15 -4.91 20.16
CA ASN A 554 -19.13 -5.63 18.88
C ASN A 554 -18.83 -4.75 17.66
N ARG A 555 -18.69 -3.43 17.85
CA ARG A 555 -18.23 -2.49 16.81
C ARG A 555 -16.71 -2.55 16.63
N PHE A 556 -15.97 -3.19 17.53
CA PHE A 556 -14.56 -3.54 17.36
C PHE A 556 -14.48 -4.87 16.62
N VAL A 557 -14.18 -4.81 15.33
CA VAL A 557 -14.28 -5.98 14.44
C VAL A 557 -12.93 -6.41 13.90
N GLU A 558 -12.85 -7.66 13.48
CA GLU A 558 -11.71 -8.19 12.72
C GLU A 558 -11.91 -7.94 11.23
N TRP A 559 -10.83 -7.65 10.51
CA TRP A 559 -10.87 -7.39 9.07
C TRP A 559 -11.34 -8.63 8.28
N PRO A 560 -12.51 -8.59 7.60
CA PRO A 560 -13.02 -9.74 6.86
C PRO A 560 -12.43 -9.88 5.45
N ASN A 561 -11.34 -9.15 5.13
CA ASN A 561 -10.77 -9.02 3.77
C ASN A 561 -11.69 -8.37 2.72
N ASN A 562 -12.77 -7.70 3.15
CA ASN A 562 -13.68 -6.99 2.26
C ASN A 562 -14.35 -5.81 2.99
N PRO A 563 -14.15 -4.56 2.55
CA PRO A 563 -14.73 -3.40 3.24
C PRO A 563 -16.26 -3.40 3.22
N TYR A 564 -16.88 -3.98 2.19
CA TYR A 564 -18.34 -4.03 2.06
C TYR A 564 -19.02 -4.96 3.06
N THR A 565 -18.28 -5.85 3.71
CA THR A 565 -18.80 -6.75 4.76
C THR A 565 -18.54 -6.21 6.17
N VAL A 566 -17.80 -5.10 6.30
CA VAL A 566 -17.59 -4.43 7.59
C VAL A 566 -18.85 -3.64 7.95
N PRO A 567 -19.43 -3.82 9.15
CA PRO A 567 -20.56 -3.01 9.61
C PRO A 567 -20.27 -1.50 9.54
N LYS A 568 -21.24 -0.70 9.09
CA LYS A 568 -21.06 0.76 8.94
C LYS A 568 -20.85 1.49 10.26
N ASN A 569 -21.25 0.89 11.38
CA ASN A 569 -21.06 1.43 12.72
C ASN A 569 -19.79 0.94 13.41
N SER A 570 -18.92 0.17 12.74
CA SER A 570 -17.66 -0.30 13.32
C SER A 570 -16.78 0.87 13.78
N LEU A 571 -16.24 0.79 14.99
CA LEU A 571 -15.37 1.80 15.59
C LEU A 571 -13.89 1.53 15.35
N ALA A 572 -13.51 0.25 15.34
CA ALA A 572 -12.16 -0.20 15.08
C ALA A 572 -12.17 -1.48 14.24
N ILE A 573 -11.19 -1.62 13.35
CA ILE A 573 -11.04 -2.76 12.43
C ILE A 573 -9.60 -3.24 12.54
N SER A 574 -9.42 -4.38 13.19
CA SER A 574 -8.11 -4.94 13.48
C SER A 574 -7.63 -5.89 12.38
N MET A 575 -6.34 -6.26 12.40
CA MET A 575 -5.72 -7.22 11.48
C MET A 575 -5.68 -6.78 10.01
N VAL A 576 -5.52 -5.48 9.77
CA VAL A 576 -5.39 -4.89 8.43
C VAL A 576 -3.90 -4.83 8.05
N TYR A 577 -3.40 -5.89 7.41
CA TYR A 577 -1.97 -6.01 7.08
C TYR A 577 -1.56 -5.43 5.73
N GLN A 578 -2.51 -5.20 4.81
CA GLN A 578 -2.21 -4.68 3.48
C GLN A 578 -2.48 -3.18 3.42
N PRO A 579 -1.51 -2.35 2.98
CA PRO A 579 -1.72 -0.91 2.85
C PRO A 579 -2.90 -0.54 1.93
N ASP A 580 -3.12 -1.32 0.87
CA ASP A 580 -4.24 -1.14 -0.05
C ASP A 580 -5.60 -1.40 0.63
N ASP A 581 -5.67 -2.38 1.53
CA ASP A 581 -6.90 -2.66 2.29
C ASP A 581 -7.18 -1.54 3.29
N PHE A 582 -6.16 -1.06 3.98
CA PHE A 582 -6.28 0.06 4.90
C PHE A 582 -6.77 1.33 4.19
N ALA A 583 -6.22 1.65 3.03
CA ALA A 583 -6.68 2.77 2.20
C ALA A 583 -8.14 2.58 1.76
N ARG A 584 -8.55 1.37 1.34
CA ARG A 584 -9.94 1.05 0.99
C ARG A 584 -10.90 1.17 2.16
N ILE A 585 -10.48 0.79 3.37
CA ILE A 585 -11.27 0.98 4.59
C ILE A 585 -11.45 2.47 4.85
N THR A 586 -10.38 3.25 4.74
CA THR A 586 -10.43 4.72 4.91
C THR A 586 -11.39 5.34 3.89
N ASP A 587 -11.32 4.95 2.62
CA ASP A 587 -12.23 5.42 1.55
C ASP A 587 -13.68 4.99 1.77
N TRP A 588 -13.90 3.83 2.40
CA TRP A 588 -15.22 3.29 2.70
C TRP A 588 -15.92 4.06 3.82
N PHE A 589 -15.20 4.38 4.89
CA PHE A 589 -15.76 5.10 6.03
C PHE A 589 -15.69 6.63 5.92
N LYS A 590 -14.66 7.16 5.23
CA LYS A 590 -14.37 8.60 5.11
C LYS A 590 -14.46 9.31 6.46
N PRO A 591 -13.72 8.87 7.48
CA PRO A 591 -13.83 9.42 8.82
C PRO A 591 -13.40 10.90 8.81
N GLU A 592 -13.99 11.69 9.70
CA GLU A 592 -13.42 12.98 10.02
C GLU A 592 -12.14 12.76 10.82
N GLN A 593 -11.01 13.21 10.27
CA GLN A 593 -9.73 13.04 10.95
C GLN A 593 -9.63 14.03 12.11
N PRO A 594 -9.10 13.61 13.27
CA PRO A 594 -8.96 14.47 14.44
C PRO A 594 -7.99 15.61 14.14
N GLN A 595 -8.34 16.81 14.60
CA GLN A 595 -7.38 17.92 14.60
C GLN A 595 -6.38 17.68 15.73
N LEU A 596 -5.16 17.24 15.37
CA LEU A 596 -4.09 16.99 16.34
C LEU A 596 -3.44 18.27 16.89
N CYS A 597 -3.52 19.36 16.15
CA CYS A 597 -2.97 20.63 16.58
C CYS A 597 -3.64 21.88 16.02
N SER A 598 -3.52 22.94 16.79
CA SER A 598 -3.84 24.30 16.41
C SER A 598 -2.77 24.80 15.44
N MET A 599 -3.16 24.98 14.19
CA MET A 599 -2.31 25.62 13.18
C MET A 599 -2.42 27.16 13.31
N THR A 600 -2.05 27.73 14.46
CA THR A 600 -1.89 29.19 14.53
C THR A 600 -0.72 29.59 13.64
N ARG A 601 -1.00 30.45 12.65
CA ARG A 601 0.03 30.96 11.73
C ARG A 601 0.91 31.98 12.48
N PRO A 602 2.21 31.71 12.70
CA PRO A 602 3.13 32.74 13.18
C PRO A 602 3.35 33.80 12.09
N GLU A 603 3.73 35.02 12.51
CA GLU A 603 4.00 36.14 11.58
C GLU A 603 5.24 35.91 10.71
N ASN A 604 6.20 35.09 11.16
CA ASN A 604 7.39 34.68 10.39
C ASN A 604 7.57 33.15 10.45
N ARG A 605 7.48 32.48 9.30
CA ARG A 605 7.67 31.02 9.20
C ARG A 605 9.12 30.70 8.85
N ILE A 606 9.94 30.41 9.86
CA ILE A 606 11.30 29.89 9.67
C ILE A 606 11.29 28.36 9.78
N GLY A 607 11.85 27.69 8.78
CA GLY A 607 12.05 26.25 8.77
C GLY A 607 13.54 25.89 8.91
N VAL A 608 13.89 25.20 10.00
CA VAL A 608 15.21 24.60 10.21
C VAL A 608 15.21 23.23 9.54
N ILE A 609 15.93 23.09 8.43
CA ILE A 609 15.88 21.91 7.57
C ILE A 609 17.22 21.14 7.54
N THR A 610 17.15 19.82 7.62
CA THR A 610 18.30 18.91 7.51
C THR A 610 17.97 17.68 6.68
N SER A 611 19.00 16.96 6.23
CA SER A 611 18.82 15.58 5.76
C SER A 611 18.54 14.63 6.92
N SER A 612 17.69 13.63 6.70
CA SER A 612 17.57 12.42 7.52
C SER A 612 18.05 11.17 6.78
N PHE A 613 18.58 11.31 5.55
CA PHE A 613 19.05 10.18 4.78
C PHE A 613 20.41 9.67 5.28
N ILE A 614 20.44 8.42 5.74
CA ILE A 614 21.67 7.77 6.19
C ILE A 614 22.26 6.96 5.03
N TYR A 615 23.53 7.21 4.72
CA TYR A 615 24.24 6.57 3.63
C TYR A 615 24.55 5.09 3.93
N LYS A 616 24.83 4.31 2.87
CA LYS A 616 25.05 2.85 2.97
C LYS A 616 26.30 2.48 3.78
N ASP A 617 27.26 3.39 3.88
CA ASP A 617 28.46 3.23 4.71
C ASP A 617 28.16 3.33 6.21
N ASN A 618 26.93 3.72 6.58
CA ASN A 618 26.50 3.95 7.96
C ASN A 618 27.37 4.96 8.72
N CYS A 619 28.13 5.79 8.03
CA CYS A 619 29.07 6.70 8.66
C CYS A 619 28.39 7.54 9.76
N MET A 620 27.32 8.24 9.41
CA MET A 620 26.59 9.11 10.32
C MET A 620 25.54 8.37 11.15
N LEU A 621 25.48 7.04 11.13
CA LEU A 621 24.39 6.29 11.75
C LEU A 621 24.22 6.61 13.25
N ASP A 622 25.31 6.61 14.01
CA ASP A 622 25.28 6.87 15.45
C ASP A 622 25.14 8.36 15.79
N ALA A 623 25.69 9.23 14.94
CA ALA A 623 25.58 10.69 15.08
C ALA A 623 24.23 11.25 14.57
N SER A 624 23.46 10.47 13.80
CA SER A 624 22.26 10.94 13.10
C SER A 624 21.21 11.52 14.04
N ILE A 625 20.79 10.76 15.05
CA ILE A 625 19.79 11.23 16.03
C ILE A 625 20.34 12.37 16.90
N PRO A 626 21.52 12.28 17.54
CA PRO A 626 22.06 13.38 18.33
C PRO A 626 22.18 14.70 17.55
N SER A 627 22.66 14.64 16.30
CA SER A 627 22.76 15.80 15.41
C SER A 627 21.39 16.38 15.04
N THR A 628 20.40 15.51 14.79
CA THR A 628 19.02 15.94 14.57
C THR A 628 18.41 16.58 15.82
N MET A 629 18.60 16.00 16.99
CA MET A 629 18.07 16.53 18.25
C MET A 629 18.65 17.91 18.58
N ASN A 630 19.92 18.15 18.31
CA ASN A 630 20.53 19.48 18.43
C ASN A 630 19.77 20.54 17.61
N LYS A 631 19.49 20.25 16.33
CA LYS A 631 18.74 21.17 15.45
C LYS A 631 17.27 21.30 15.84
N ARG A 632 16.65 20.18 16.25
CA ARG A 632 15.24 20.14 16.69
C ARG A 632 15.03 20.95 17.97
N SER A 633 15.92 20.82 18.95
CA SER A 633 15.89 21.60 20.20
C SER A 633 16.05 23.08 19.92
N TYR A 634 16.99 23.47 19.05
CA TYR A 634 17.14 24.85 18.61
C TYR A 634 15.86 25.39 17.95
N ALA A 635 15.27 24.63 17.03
CA ALA A 635 14.02 25.03 16.38
C ALA A 635 12.89 25.19 17.40
N LYS A 636 12.75 24.26 18.34
CA LYS A 636 11.75 24.32 19.42
C LYS A 636 11.95 25.54 20.32
N LYS A 637 13.21 25.85 20.69
CA LYS A 637 13.56 27.00 21.55
C LYS A 637 13.09 28.33 20.97
N HIS A 638 13.19 28.48 19.65
CA HIS A 638 12.89 29.74 18.95
C HIS A 638 11.53 29.75 18.23
N ASP A 639 10.65 28.78 18.50
CA ASP A 639 9.36 28.62 17.81
C ASP A 639 9.49 28.56 16.26
N TYR A 640 10.52 27.88 15.79
CA TYR A 640 10.69 27.52 14.39
C TYR A 640 10.14 26.11 14.12
N SER A 641 9.88 25.82 12.85
CA SER A 641 9.58 24.45 12.45
C SER A 641 10.87 23.68 12.19
N PHE A 642 10.93 22.42 12.63
CA PHE A 642 12.04 21.52 12.33
C PHE A 642 11.65 20.51 11.26
N ILE A 643 12.43 20.40 10.18
CA ILE A 643 12.14 19.53 9.04
C ILE A 643 13.36 18.65 8.77
N ALA A 644 13.19 17.34 8.79
CA ALA A 644 14.21 16.39 8.31
C ALA A 644 13.67 15.64 7.09
N ARG A 645 14.51 15.33 6.10
CA ARG A 645 14.07 14.69 4.84
C ARG A 645 15.01 13.61 4.35
N SER A 646 14.47 12.42 4.04
CA SER A 646 15.23 11.30 3.46
C SER A 646 14.71 10.86 2.08
N SER A 647 13.41 10.99 1.84
CA SER A 647 12.75 10.51 0.61
C SER A 647 13.35 11.15 -0.66
N GLU A 648 13.66 12.44 -0.58
CA GLU A 648 14.26 13.20 -1.67
C GLU A 648 15.69 12.76 -1.99
N PHE A 649 16.43 12.26 -1.02
CA PHE A 649 17.76 11.68 -1.22
C PHE A 649 17.67 10.28 -1.83
N ALA A 650 16.74 9.46 -1.34
CA ALA A 650 16.52 8.10 -1.84
C ALA A 650 16.17 8.07 -3.33
N GLN A 651 15.36 9.03 -3.81
CA GLN A 651 14.95 9.06 -5.22
C GLN A 651 16.07 9.38 -6.22
N GLN A 652 17.19 9.96 -5.76
CA GLN A 652 18.28 10.40 -6.67
C GLN A 652 18.90 9.24 -7.44
N VAL A 653 18.87 8.03 -6.87
CA VAL A 653 19.33 6.81 -7.54
C VAL A 653 18.56 6.58 -8.84
N PHE A 654 17.24 6.83 -8.85
CA PHE A 654 16.41 6.71 -10.04
C PHE A 654 16.57 7.89 -11.01
N ARG A 655 17.02 9.05 -10.52
CA ARG A 655 17.31 10.24 -11.33
C ARG A 655 18.71 10.22 -11.96
N GLY A 656 19.54 9.22 -11.63
CA GLY A 656 20.93 9.13 -12.12
C GLY A 656 21.86 10.20 -11.55
N ARG A 657 21.53 10.75 -10.37
CA ARG A 657 22.31 11.77 -9.65
C ARG A 657 22.96 11.17 -8.41
N ARG A 658 24.02 11.81 -7.93
CA ARG A 658 24.55 11.52 -6.59
C ARG A 658 23.51 11.84 -5.52
N ILE A 659 23.48 11.03 -4.46
CA ILE A 659 22.45 11.08 -3.41
C ILE A 659 22.31 12.47 -2.78
N VAL A 660 23.42 13.20 -2.63
CA VAL A 660 23.48 14.55 -2.05
C VAL A 660 22.56 15.56 -2.76
N TRP A 661 22.24 15.36 -4.04
CA TRP A 661 21.28 16.18 -4.79
C TRP A 661 19.86 16.16 -4.20
N GLY A 662 19.55 15.20 -3.32
CA GLY A 662 18.30 15.18 -2.56
C GLY A 662 18.08 16.44 -1.72
N LYS A 663 19.16 17.14 -1.35
CA LYS A 663 19.12 18.46 -0.71
C LYS A 663 18.27 19.46 -1.49
N ILE A 664 18.53 19.59 -2.79
CA ILE A 664 17.82 20.54 -3.66
C ILE A 664 16.34 20.18 -3.73
N ASP A 665 16.02 18.91 -3.93
CA ASP A 665 14.64 18.42 -4.01
C ASP A 665 13.89 18.59 -2.67
N ALA A 666 14.57 18.41 -1.52
CA ALA A 666 13.99 18.59 -0.19
C ALA A 666 13.65 20.06 0.06
N ILE A 667 14.55 20.97 -0.33
CA ILE A 667 14.34 22.41 -0.22
C ILE A 667 13.20 22.86 -1.14
N GLU A 668 13.17 22.45 -2.41
CA GLU A 668 12.10 22.84 -3.35
C GLU A 668 10.71 22.44 -2.85
N LYS A 669 10.59 21.26 -2.21
CA LYS A 669 9.31 20.80 -1.64
C LYS A 669 8.91 21.53 -0.37
N THR A 670 9.89 21.99 0.42
CA THR A 670 9.64 22.57 1.75
C THR A 670 9.47 24.09 1.68
N LEU A 671 10.20 24.76 0.78
CA LEU A 671 10.25 26.22 0.69
C LEU A 671 8.89 26.92 0.60
N PRO A 672 7.86 26.41 -0.11
CA PRO A 672 6.54 27.05 -0.17
C PRO A 672 5.85 27.25 1.19
N GLU A 673 6.18 26.41 2.18
CA GLU A 673 5.56 26.41 3.51
C GLU A 673 6.19 27.41 4.49
N TYR A 674 7.29 28.05 4.11
CA TYR A 674 8.09 28.91 4.98
C TYR A 674 8.45 30.22 4.27
N ASP A 675 8.78 31.25 5.03
CA ASP A 675 9.30 32.51 4.48
C ASP A 675 10.82 32.43 4.31
N TRP A 676 11.48 31.68 5.21
CA TRP A 676 12.90 31.36 5.17
C TRP A 676 13.15 29.90 5.54
N LEU A 677 14.07 29.27 4.82
CA LEU A 677 14.66 28.01 5.20
C LEU A 677 16.10 28.22 5.66
N PHE A 678 16.45 27.62 6.80
CA PHE A 678 17.81 27.50 7.28
C PHE A 678 18.26 26.05 7.10
N TRP A 679 19.05 25.81 6.06
CA TRP A 679 19.57 24.48 5.76
C TRP A 679 20.83 24.20 6.58
N LEU A 680 20.89 23.02 7.19
CA LEU A 680 22.06 22.47 7.86
C LEU A 680 22.27 21.02 7.44
N ASP A 681 23.47 20.67 6.97
CA ASP A 681 23.83 19.28 6.73
C ASP A 681 23.84 18.47 8.04
N MET A 682 23.78 17.14 7.92
CA MET A 682 23.68 16.23 9.07
C MET A 682 24.92 16.31 9.99
N ASP A 683 26.04 16.78 9.47
CA ASP A 683 27.33 17.00 10.14
C ASP A 683 27.57 18.47 10.54
N ALA A 684 26.56 19.34 10.42
CA ALA A 684 26.59 20.67 11.02
C ALA A 684 25.93 20.67 12.42
N VAL A 685 26.55 21.30 13.40
CA VAL A 685 26.11 21.35 14.80
C VAL A 685 25.90 22.79 15.23
N ILE A 686 24.77 23.08 15.84
CA ILE A 686 24.47 24.37 16.47
C ILE A 686 25.17 24.40 17.83
N MET A 687 26.14 25.29 17.96
CA MET A 687 27.00 25.43 19.16
C MET A 687 26.55 26.59 20.06
N ASN A 688 25.92 27.61 19.49
CA ASN A 688 25.35 28.72 20.24
C ASN A 688 23.87 28.87 19.90
N GLU A 689 23.02 28.25 20.70
CA GLU A 689 21.57 28.27 20.53
C GLU A 689 20.90 29.58 20.99
N GLU A 690 21.64 30.60 21.45
CA GLU A 690 21.08 31.92 21.76
C GLU A 690 20.95 32.81 20.52
N ILE A 691 21.74 32.55 19.47
CA ILE A 691 21.70 33.31 18.22
C ILE A 691 20.47 32.89 17.43
N ARG A 692 19.59 33.85 17.11
CA ARG A 692 18.39 33.60 16.29
C ARG A 692 18.70 33.75 14.81
N VAL A 693 17.90 33.11 13.96
CA VAL A 693 18.00 33.32 12.50
C VAL A 693 17.67 34.77 12.15
N GLU A 694 16.73 35.40 12.84
CA GLU A 694 16.38 36.81 12.62
C GLU A 694 17.55 37.75 12.96
N ASP A 695 18.36 37.45 13.99
CA ASP A 695 19.53 38.26 14.34
C ASP A 695 20.56 38.26 13.20
N ILE A 696 20.73 37.10 12.54
CA ILE A 696 21.59 36.95 11.37
C ILE A 696 21.04 37.73 10.17
N LEU A 697 19.73 37.63 9.91
CA LEU A 697 19.08 38.35 8.81
C LEU A 697 19.16 39.87 9.03
N GLU A 698 18.96 40.34 10.26
CA GLU A 698 19.07 41.74 10.63
C GLU A 698 20.52 42.24 10.50
N LYS A 699 21.51 41.44 10.89
CA LYS A 699 22.92 41.76 10.63
C LYS A 699 23.18 41.97 9.14
N PHE A 700 22.73 41.06 8.27
CA PHE A 700 22.91 41.24 6.83
C PHE A 700 22.15 42.45 6.28
N ARG A 701 20.97 42.74 6.82
CA ARG A 701 20.20 43.92 6.47
C ARG A 701 20.95 45.20 6.81
N GLN A 702 21.62 45.25 7.97
CA GLN A 702 22.46 46.37 8.39
C GLN A 702 23.72 46.50 7.52
N ASP A 703 24.38 45.38 7.21
CA ASP A 703 25.61 45.36 6.41
C ASP A 703 25.37 45.76 4.93
N LEU A 704 24.23 45.36 4.35
CA LEU A 704 23.88 45.61 2.94
C LEU A 704 23.03 46.86 2.73
N GLY A 705 22.27 47.28 3.75
CA GLY A 705 21.18 48.24 3.62
C GLY A 705 19.89 47.60 3.07
N ASP A 706 18.76 48.22 3.39
CA ASP A 706 17.41 47.71 3.10
C ASP A 706 17.16 47.40 1.62
N GLU A 707 17.58 48.30 0.73
CA GLU A 707 17.35 48.13 -0.72
C GLU A 707 18.08 46.90 -1.24
N GLU A 708 19.35 46.74 -0.89
CA GLU A 708 20.17 45.64 -1.39
C GLU A 708 19.79 44.32 -0.73
N PHE A 709 19.52 44.31 0.59
CA PHE A 709 19.02 43.14 1.31
C PHE A 709 17.71 42.63 0.71
N SER A 710 16.80 43.52 0.31
CA SER A 710 15.50 43.13 -0.25
C SER A 710 15.61 42.28 -1.53
N LYS A 711 16.71 42.48 -2.30
CA LYS A 711 17.02 41.76 -3.54
C LYS A 711 17.62 40.37 -3.27
N LYS A 712 18.18 40.13 -2.08
CA LYS A 712 18.84 38.86 -1.73
C LYS A 712 17.84 37.80 -1.31
N SER A 713 18.10 36.59 -1.79
CA SER A 713 17.32 35.40 -1.49
C SER A 713 18.17 34.22 -1.03
N LEU A 714 19.43 34.11 -1.46
CA LEU A 714 20.38 33.09 -0.99
C LEU A 714 21.49 33.75 -0.18
N PHE A 715 21.75 33.26 1.03
CA PHE A 715 22.90 33.68 1.85
C PHE A 715 23.75 32.45 2.13
N VAL A 716 25.00 32.47 1.66
CA VAL A 716 25.89 31.31 1.74
C VAL A 716 27.36 31.75 1.87
N THR A 717 28.11 31.01 2.65
CA THR A 717 29.54 31.27 2.88
C THR A 717 30.39 30.74 1.75
N LYS A 718 31.41 31.51 1.33
CA LYS A 718 32.58 31.03 0.61
C LYS A 718 33.77 30.99 1.59
N PRO A 719 34.10 29.82 2.15
CA PRO A 719 35.18 29.71 3.12
C PRO A 719 36.52 30.19 2.54
N LYS A 720 37.36 30.79 3.38
CA LYS A 720 38.60 31.48 2.96
C LYS A 720 39.56 30.60 2.16
N HIS A 721 39.63 29.32 2.51
CA HIS A 721 40.54 28.35 1.90
C HIS A 721 39.88 27.51 0.81
N ASP A 722 38.57 27.67 0.59
CA ASP A 722 37.82 26.91 -0.39
C ASP A 722 37.75 27.63 -1.74
N PRO A 723 37.83 26.89 -2.86
CA PRO A 723 37.73 27.48 -4.19
C PRO A 723 36.32 28.00 -4.52
N MET A 724 35.31 27.63 -3.73
CA MET A 724 33.88 27.89 -3.97
C MET A 724 33.10 28.01 -2.66
N ILE A 725 31.79 28.24 -2.75
CA ILE A 725 30.89 28.21 -1.59
C ILE A 725 30.89 26.85 -0.88
N ASN A 726 30.53 26.84 0.39
CA ASN A 726 30.13 25.64 1.11
C ASN A 726 28.60 25.61 1.20
N ALA A 727 27.96 24.58 0.63
CA ALA A 727 26.50 24.44 0.57
C ALA A 727 25.96 23.51 1.66
N GLY A 728 26.71 23.31 2.75
CA GLY A 728 26.22 22.53 3.89
C GLY A 728 25.49 23.36 4.94
N VAL A 729 25.71 24.68 4.97
CA VAL A 729 24.89 25.59 5.78
C VAL A 729 24.58 26.86 4.99
N PHE A 730 23.30 27.21 4.85
CA PHE A 730 22.86 28.43 4.15
C PHE A 730 21.41 28.81 4.50
N LEU A 731 21.07 30.08 4.24
CA LEU A 731 19.71 30.60 4.33
C LEU A 731 19.13 30.80 2.93
N LEU A 732 17.87 30.42 2.75
CA LEU A 732 17.15 30.61 1.49
C LEU A 732 15.76 31.20 1.75
N LYS A 733 15.50 32.37 1.16
CA LYS A 733 14.21 33.05 1.18
C LYS A 733 13.20 32.35 0.27
N ASN A 734 11.94 32.28 0.68
CA ASN A 734 10.86 31.88 -0.22
C ASN A 734 10.57 33.03 -1.20
N SER A 735 11.03 32.86 -2.44
CA SER A 735 10.89 33.85 -3.50
C SER A 735 10.83 33.19 -4.86
N VAL A 736 10.26 33.88 -5.84
CA VAL A 736 10.27 33.44 -7.25
C VAL A 736 11.71 33.21 -7.72
N TRP A 737 12.63 34.09 -7.33
CA TRP A 737 14.06 33.94 -7.62
C TRP A 737 14.61 32.62 -7.11
N SER A 738 14.29 32.22 -5.88
CA SER A 738 14.79 30.98 -5.27
C SER A 738 14.31 29.75 -6.03
N PHE A 739 13.03 29.70 -6.42
CA PHE A 739 12.52 28.58 -7.22
C PHE A 739 13.19 28.49 -8.59
N ASP A 740 13.37 29.62 -9.26
CA ASP A 740 14.01 29.64 -10.58
C ASP A 740 15.52 29.34 -10.50
N PHE A 741 16.19 29.80 -9.44
CA PHE A 741 17.58 29.46 -9.15
C PHE A 741 17.75 27.96 -8.91
N LEU A 742 16.93 27.33 -8.05
CA LEU A 742 17.01 25.89 -7.78
C LEU A 742 16.75 25.05 -9.04
N ARG A 743 15.81 25.46 -9.90
CA ARG A 743 15.57 24.83 -11.20
C ARG A 743 16.79 24.91 -12.10
N GLU A 744 17.44 26.07 -12.16
CA GLU A 744 18.64 26.25 -12.96
C GLU A 744 19.82 25.42 -12.43
N VAL A 745 20.00 25.36 -11.11
CA VAL A 745 20.96 24.45 -10.45
C VAL A 745 20.70 23.00 -10.84
N GLN A 746 19.44 22.57 -10.85
CA GLN A 746 19.06 21.22 -11.29
C GLN A 746 19.31 20.96 -12.78
N HIS A 747 19.40 21.98 -13.64
CA HIS A 747 19.69 21.82 -15.06
C HIS A 747 21.18 21.56 -15.36
N ARG A 748 22.08 21.76 -14.38
CA ARG A 748 23.53 21.52 -14.48
C ARG A 748 23.86 20.03 -14.41
N LYS A 749 23.43 19.28 -15.43
CA LYS A 749 23.60 17.81 -15.55
C LYS A 749 25.06 17.37 -15.49
N GLU A 750 25.97 18.21 -15.96
CA GLU A 750 27.41 18.03 -15.88
C GLU A 750 27.91 17.87 -14.44
N ASN A 751 27.20 18.44 -13.46
CA ASN A 751 27.55 18.40 -12.05
C ASN A 751 26.90 17.24 -11.28
N TYR A 752 26.03 16.44 -11.91
CA TYR A 752 25.35 15.32 -11.22
C TYR A 752 26.32 14.29 -10.62
N ASN A 753 27.50 14.13 -11.22
CA ASN A 753 28.48 13.13 -10.84
C ASN A 753 29.93 13.68 -10.72
N ARG A 754 30.12 15.00 -10.87
CA ARG A 754 31.43 15.66 -10.68
C ARG A 754 31.71 15.92 -9.21
N ILE A 755 32.98 16.09 -8.85
CA ILE A 755 33.38 16.48 -7.49
C ILE A 755 32.66 17.78 -7.10
N PHE A 756 32.22 17.85 -5.84
CA PHE A 756 31.44 18.95 -5.24
C PHE A 756 29.98 19.05 -5.72
N TYR A 757 29.52 18.20 -6.64
CA TYR A 757 28.10 17.91 -6.89
C TYR A 757 27.17 19.15 -6.97
N GLU A 758 26.14 19.22 -6.12
CA GLU A 758 25.15 20.30 -6.05
C GLU A 758 25.77 21.62 -5.60
N GLN A 759 26.76 21.59 -4.69
CA GLN A 759 27.47 22.79 -4.24
C GLN A 759 28.17 23.49 -5.40
N ARG A 760 28.81 22.73 -6.29
CA ARG A 760 29.43 23.28 -7.50
C ARG A 760 28.40 23.86 -8.46
N ALA A 761 27.26 23.18 -8.63
CA ALA A 761 26.19 23.69 -9.48
C ALA A 761 25.62 25.01 -8.92
N MET A 762 25.39 25.08 -7.61
CA MET A 762 24.96 26.32 -6.94
C MET A 762 25.99 27.44 -7.12
N TRP A 763 27.28 27.14 -6.97
CA TRP A 763 28.37 28.09 -7.21
C TRP A 763 28.38 28.62 -8.65
N GLU A 764 28.37 27.72 -9.64
CA GLU A 764 28.45 28.10 -11.05
C GLU A 764 27.25 28.96 -11.46
N VAL A 765 26.04 28.59 -11.03
CA VAL A 765 24.81 29.36 -11.32
C VAL A 765 24.83 30.72 -10.61
N ALA A 766 25.19 30.78 -9.32
CA ALA A 766 25.20 32.03 -8.55
C ALA A 766 26.17 33.09 -9.11
N GLN A 767 27.17 32.67 -9.88
CA GLN A 767 28.16 33.56 -10.50
C GLN A 767 27.68 34.15 -11.85
N GLU A 768 26.60 33.63 -12.43
CA GLU A 768 26.10 34.18 -13.69
C GLU A 768 25.37 35.51 -13.44
N PRO A 769 25.48 36.51 -14.35
CA PRO A 769 24.90 37.84 -14.14
C PRO A 769 23.40 37.84 -13.81
N LYS A 770 22.65 36.86 -14.34
CA LYS A 770 21.22 36.71 -14.10
C LYS A 770 20.88 36.39 -12.63
N TRP A 771 21.76 35.66 -11.95
CA TRP A 771 21.50 35.12 -10.61
C TRP A 771 22.28 35.85 -9.52
N ALA A 772 23.43 36.44 -9.87
CA ALA A 772 24.32 37.11 -8.92
C ALA A 772 23.62 38.15 -8.03
N GLU A 773 22.64 38.88 -8.54
CA GLU A 773 21.90 39.89 -7.76
C GLU A 773 21.13 39.28 -6.56
N GLY A 774 20.61 38.06 -6.70
CA GLY A 774 19.84 37.38 -5.65
C GLY A 774 20.67 36.56 -4.67
N ALA A 775 21.97 36.38 -4.94
CA ALA A 775 22.89 35.65 -4.08
C ALA A 775 23.78 36.61 -3.27
N HIS A 776 23.79 36.46 -1.95
CA HIS A 776 24.76 37.07 -1.06
C HIS A 776 25.80 36.02 -0.65
N ILE A 777 26.99 36.14 -1.24
CA ILE A 777 28.13 35.26 -0.96
C ILE A 777 29.15 36.05 -0.16
N PHE A 778 29.48 35.56 1.04
CA PHE A 778 30.38 36.23 1.97
C PHE A 778 31.47 35.30 2.49
N GLY A 779 32.61 35.87 2.90
CA GLY A 779 33.82 35.11 3.25
C GLY A 779 33.94 34.73 4.72
N ASP A 780 33.21 35.39 5.60
CA ASP A 780 33.27 35.18 7.05
C ASP A 780 32.44 33.95 7.46
N SER A 781 33.09 32.80 7.62
CA SER A 781 32.44 31.55 8.04
C SER A 781 31.87 31.61 9.46
N SER A 782 32.36 32.49 10.32
CA SER A 782 31.98 32.56 11.74
C SER A 782 30.51 32.97 11.98
N VAL A 783 29.86 33.55 10.97
CA VAL A 783 28.47 33.97 11.04
C VAL A 783 27.52 32.78 11.25
N PHE A 784 27.64 31.73 10.42
CA PHE A 784 26.78 30.54 10.54
C PHE A 784 27.34 29.25 9.91
N ASN A 785 28.59 29.19 9.46
CA ASN A 785 29.16 27.99 8.82
C ASN A 785 30.64 27.82 9.18
N THR A 786 30.94 27.79 10.47
CA THR A 786 32.31 27.77 11.00
C THR A 786 32.92 26.39 10.80
N PHE A 787 34.17 26.32 10.34
CA PHE A 787 34.90 25.05 10.30
C PHE A 787 35.55 24.75 11.65
N PRO A 788 35.77 23.48 12.01
CA PRO A 788 36.33 23.11 13.31
C PRO A 788 37.66 23.81 13.62
N GLU A 789 38.51 24.05 12.60
CA GLU A 789 39.81 24.70 12.74
C GLU A 789 39.71 26.20 13.07
N ASP A 790 38.60 26.83 12.68
CA ASP A 790 38.33 28.26 12.87
C ASP A 790 37.40 28.53 14.06
N TYR A 791 36.94 27.49 14.77
CA TYR A 791 35.96 27.64 15.84
C TYR A 791 36.51 28.39 17.05
N VAL A 792 35.72 29.36 17.51
CA VAL A 792 35.90 30.08 18.76
C VAL A 792 34.61 29.96 19.58
N PRO A 793 34.68 29.80 20.92
CA PRO A 793 33.50 29.78 21.77
C PRO A 793 32.56 30.96 21.49
N GLY A 794 31.27 30.65 21.31
CA GLY A 794 30.24 31.60 20.95
C GLY A 794 29.89 31.65 19.45
N ASN A 795 30.66 31.01 18.57
CA ASN A 795 30.25 30.86 17.17
C ASN A 795 28.95 30.06 17.06
N PHE A 796 28.14 30.39 16.05
CA PHE A 796 26.78 29.89 15.92
C PHE A 796 26.71 28.41 15.55
N VAL A 797 27.24 28.06 14.38
CA VAL A 797 27.23 26.70 13.83
C VAL A 797 28.64 26.28 13.48
N VAL A 798 28.99 25.05 13.83
CA VAL A 798 30.21 24.36 13.41
C VAL A 798 29.86 23.25 12.44
N HIS A 799 30.51 23.22 11.29
CA HIS A 799 30.25 22.29 10.22
C HIS A 799 31.44 21.35 10.02
N PHE A 800 31.26 20.08 10.38
CA PHE A 800 32.28 19.05 10.32
C PHE A 800 32.39 18.45 8.91
N ALA A 801 32.66 19.28 7.90
CA ALA A 801 32.80 18.86 6.52
C ALA A 801 34.26 18.49 6.14
N PRO A 802 34.64 17.19 6.13
CA PRO A 802 35.79 16.78 5.31
C PRO A 802 35.62 15.44 4.58
N ALA A 803 36.68 15.02 3.87
CA ALA A 803 36.76 13.85 2.97
C ALA A 803 36.55 12.44 3.61
N GLY A 804 36.08 12.38 4.87
CA GLY A 804 35.90 11.16 5.65
C GLY A 804 34.58 11.15 6.42
N CYS A 805 34.48 10.30 7.44
CA CYS A 805 33.29 10.21 8.27
C CYS A 805 33.38 11.15 9.49
N PRO A 806 32.52 12.18 9.62
CA PRO A 806 32.61 13.17 10.70
C PRO A 806 31.85 12.78 11.98
N ALA A 807 31.33 11.55 12.07
CA ALA A 807 30.42 11.16 13.15
C ALA A 807 31.05 11.27 14.55
N GLU A 808 32.32 10.90 14.71
CA GLU A 808 33.02 10.99 16.00
C GLU A 808 33.19 12.44 16.44
N GLN A 809 33.57 13.34 15.52
CA GLN A 809 33.73 14.76 15.78
C GLN A 809 32.40 15.41 16.13
N VAL A 810 31.32 15.09 15.39
CA VAL A 810 29.96 15.57 15.69
C VAL A 810 29.52 15.12 17.08
N LEU A 811 29.73 13.86 17.43
CA LEU A 811 29.41 13.33 18.76
C LEU A 811 30.31 13.91 19.87
N GLY A 812 31.56 14.27 19.55
CA GLY A 812 32.44 15.03 20.43
C GLY A 812 31.80 16.37 20.74
N ALA A 813 31.58 17.19 19.72
CA ALA A 813 31.03 18.53 19.84
C ALA A 813 29.72 18.61 20.63
N LEU A 814 28.81 17.65 20.40
CA LEU A 814 27.54 17.57 21.11
C LEU A 814 27.68 17.22 22.60
N ARG A 815 28.76 16.54 23.02
CA ARG A 815 28.99 16.14 24.41
C ARG A 815 29.77 17.16 25.21
N THR A 816 30.78 17.76 24.60
CA THR A 816 31.79 18.60 25.27
C THR A 816 31.64 20.08 24.94
N GLY A 817 30.76 20.43 23.99
CA GLY A 817 30.76 21.75 23.38
C GLY A 817 31.98 21.99 22.50
N LEU A 818 32.75 20.93 22.18
CA LEU A 818 33.85 20.84 21.20
C LEU A 818 34.41 19.41 21.09
#